data_AF-A0A7L4RIY9-F1
#
_entry.id   AF-A0A7L4RIY9-F1
#
_cell.length_a   1.000
_cell.length_b   1.000
_cell.length_c   1.000
_cell.angle_alpha   90.00
_cell.angle_beta   90.00
_cell.angle_gamma   90.00
#
_symmetry.space_group_name_H-M   'P 1'
#
loop_
_entity.id
_entity.type
_entity.pdbx_description
1 polymer ?
#
loop_
_entity_poly.entity_id
_entity_poly.type
_entity_poly.pdbx_seq_one_letter_code
_entity_poly.pdbx_strand_id
1 'polypeptide(L)'
;MENAIARPWDEGMAWEHGNPHMVDIPGVGVVYDSCTMSRPLADLRLEETSGLGISDANVQAFVNDAYAHSRLYFDSSVAFCANCRIMYISIMSLPFIAIDPGTMNWRFTDMQDIQCMYYAVSLQENRQNWKSAMNNALDALELSMEKADESVNGARSELDVLERAGLCDDDYAWQPHDACTNISEAISIIDSGTYEGTYGKYNILQVYRHNISEAVWEDVPNMALYYPAMEILWAEDGVANTFEALAENGKNAKMEAEGIYRQYESGADAARQYAEEKYDELEENKPEKIDAAVALSSPDASRIGTIAERYETITDEKENADKAYGSAKGMFADEWMQGYLKFATIGVSSSKESYEAIEANIDLLLEDAQQVVDNARSDAEDKINEAASRETTIGSAGKEKLEDARNAFEKGDRAAALGDKYVYYMEAAGLAAAALGEKSFAQESDVQLKIAEIEDLLNRAEGDGINIAGEKAELEMLKNNRELPDIISRLDSLKARIVGKAKIIFGGLEEQREELLQKLRLADADDLIVQMQDAERGIIVNGRVDYGNGLGRLAWLRSEYESIEEQLEGDFEAMNDVVANSIVTDVSLVVGKVRIDGPTDITLNALFKNTNDYAGEDVEVSVPLPGKFQFDYFDITEGAEDVSGLSSGGSELLITLISLGPYETKS
;
A
#
# COMPACT_ATOMS: atom_id res chain seq x y z
N MET A 1 -25.79 -10.06 25.50
CA MET A 1 -27.09 -9.87 26.18
C MET A 1 -27.78 -8.55 25.81
N GLU A 2 -27.27 -7.78 24.85
CA GLU A 2 -27.91 -6.53 24.37
C GLU A 2 -28.92 -6.76 23.23
N ASN A 3 -29.14 -8.01 22.80
CA ASN A 3 -29.91 -8.31 21.60
C ASN A 3 -31.34 -8.89 21.79
N ALA A 4 -31.75 -9.18 23.03
CA ALA A 4 -33.05 -9.80 23.27
C ALA A 4 -34.21 -8.81 23.14
N ILE A 5 -35.20 -9.16 22.33
CA ILE A 5 -36.48 -8.46 22.19
C ILE A 5 -37.30 -8.69 23.45
N ALA A 6 -37.90 -7.62 23.97
CA ALA A 6 -38.72 -7.69 25.17
C ALA A 6 -39.93 -8.63 24.99
N ARG A 7 -40.27 -9.35 26.05
CA ARG A 7 -41.44 -10.25 26.12
C ARG A 7 -42.39 -9.71 27.21
N PRO A 8 -43.19 -8.67 26.94
CA PRO A 8 -43.97 -7.97 27.99
C PRO A 8 -44.99 -8.86 28.70
N TRP A 9 -45.44 -9.93 28.04
CA TRP A 9 -46.28 -10.99 28.63
C TRP A 9 -45.55 -11.93 29.60
N ASP A 10 -44.22 -11.78 29.76
CA ASP A 10 -43.41 -12.44 30.80
C ASP A 10 -43.22 -11.56 32.05
N GLU A 11 -43.47 -10.24 31.97
CA GLU A 11 -43.32 -9.30 33.10
C GLU A 11 -44.46 -9.37 34.13
N GLY A 12 -45.42 -10.29 33.94
CA GLY A 12 -46.49 -10.60 34.89
C GLY A 12 -47.66 -9.62 34.84
N MET A 13 -48.33 -9.41 35.98
CA MET A 13 -49.62 -8.71 36.08
C MET A 13 -49.61 -7.23 35.60
N ALA A 14 -48.45 -6.59 35.42
CA ALA A 14 -48.38 -5.16 35.12
C ALA A 14 -48.87 -4.83 33.69
N TRP A 15 -48.29 -5.50 32.68
CA TRP A 15 -48.77 -5.37 31.30
C TRP A 15 -50.13 -6.05 31.13
N GLU A 16 -50.31 -7.24 31.73
CA GLU A 16 -51.55 -8.02 31.60
C GLU A 16 -52.79 -7.36 32.20
N HIS A 17 -52.66 -6.62 33.32
CA HIS A 17 -53.79 -5.88 33.91
C HIS A 17 -53.96 -4.47 33.33
N GLY A 18 -52.91 -3.92 32.70
CA GLY A 18 -52.96 -2.64 32.01
C GLY A 18 -53.53 -2.72 30.59
N ASN A 19 -53.49 -3.90 29.98
CA ASN A 19 -53.93 -4.12 28.62
C ASN A 19 -55.47 -4.18 28.50
N PRO A 20 -56.11 -3.30 27.71
CA PRO A 20 -57.58 -3.22 27.57
C PRO A 20 -58.20 -4.42 26.83
N HIS A 21 -57.39 -5.25 26.20
CA HIS A 21 -57.79 -6.46 25.49
C HIS A 21 -57.62 -7.73 26.32
N MET A 22 -57.18 -7.60 27.57
CA MET A 22 -57.05 -8.69 28.53
C MET A 22 -58.20 -8.63 29.55
N VAL A 23 -58.72 -9.79 29.93
CA VAL A 23 -59.83 -9.94 30.89
C VAL A 23 -59.38 -10.87 32.01
N ASP A 24 -59.42 -10.38 33.25
CA ASP A 24 -59.24 -11.22 34.44
C ASP A 24 -60.52 -12.02 34.72
N ILE A 25 -60.42 -13.34 34.63
CA ILE A 25 -61.51 -14.28 34.93
C ILE A 25 -61.21 -14.96 36.27
N PRO A 26 -61.96 -14.66 37.35
CA PRO A 26 -61.64 -15.20 38.67
C PRO A 26 -61.67 -16.74 38.70
N GLY A 27 -60.59 -17.36 39.16
CA GLY A 27 -60.42 -18.83 39.18
C GLY A 27 -59.81 -19.45 37.91
N VAL A 28 -59.67 -18.66 36.84
CA VAL A 28 -59.03 -19.06 35.56
C VAL A 28 -57.77 -18.22 35.29
N GLY A 29 -57.78 -16.93 35.67
CA GLY A 29 -56.70 -15.97 35.48
C GLY A 29 -56.97 -14.98 34.35
N VAL A 30 -55.94 -14.22 33.97
CA VAL A 30 -56.02 -13.22 32.89
C VAL A 30 -55.94 -13.90 31.52
N VAL A 31 -56.89 -13.61 30.63
CA VAL A 31 -56.96 -14.15 29.27
C VAL A 31 -57.22 -13.05 28.23
N TYR A 32 -56.77 -13.24 26.99
CA TYR A 32 -57.13 -12.32 25.90
C TYR A 32 -58.63 -12.41 25.59
N ASP A 33 -59.25 -11.25 25.36
CA ASP A 33 -60.58 -11.19 24.75
C ASP A 33 -60.44 -11.65 23.29
N SER A 34 -60.74 -12.92 23.04
CA SER A 34 -60.64 -13.54 21.71
C SER A 34 -61.35 -12.78 20.58
N CYS A 35 -62.22 -11.81 20.91
CA CYS A 35 -62.86 -10.92 19.93
C CYS A 35 -61.94 -9.82 19.38
N THR A 36 -60.77 -9.60 19.97
CA THR A 36 -59.89 -8.44 19.69
C THR A 36 -58.61 -8.78 18.93
N MET A 37 -58.29 -10.07 18.77
CA MET A 37 -57.26 -10.54 17.83
C MET A 37 -57.77 -10.37 16.38
N SER A 38 -57.72 -9.14 15.88
CA SER A 38 -58.23 -8.74 14.56
C SER A 38 -57.25 -9.01 13.42
N ARG A 39 -56.05 -9.51 13.71
CA ARG A 39 -55.15 -10.13 12.73
C ARG A 39 -54.89 -11.59 13.11
N PRO A 40 -55.15 -12.56 12.21
CA PRO A 40 -54.89 -13.97 12.51
C PRO A 40 -53.40 -14.22 12.75
N LEU A 41 -53.06 -15.04 13.76
CA LEU A 41 -51.75 -15.72 13.83
C LEU A 41 -51.41 -16.46 12.52
N ALA A 42 -52.43 -16.76 11.68
CA ALA A 42 -52.28 -17.33 10.34
C ALA A 42 -51.58 -16.39 9.32
N ASP A 43 -51.30 -15.13 9.68
CA ASP A 43 -50.42 -14.25 8.89
C ASP A 43 -48.92 -14.59 9.09
N LEU A 44 -48.57 -15.40 10.09
CA LEU A 44 -47.28 -16.09 10.17
C LEU A 44 -47.30 -17.29 9.20
N ARG A 45 -47.20 -17.02 7.89
CA ARG A 45 -47.30 -18.05 6.86
C ARG A 45 -45.97 -18.79 6.68
N LEU A 46 -45.99 -20.10 6.95
CA LEU A 46 -44.84 -21.03 6.76
C LEU A 46 -44.64 -21.44 5.29
N GLU A 47 -45.62 -21.21 4.43
CA GLU A 47 -45.62 -21.72 3.05
C GLU A 47 -44.54 -21.06 2.17
N GLU A 48 -44.05 -19.88 2.55
CA GLU A 48 -43.02 -19.14 1.81
C GLU A 48 -41.60 -19.32 2.39
N THR A 49 -41.43 -19.75 3.64
CA THR A 49 -40.10 -20.00 4.23
C THR A 49 -39.52 -21.38 3.88
N SER A 50 -40.38 -22.34 3.50
CA SER A 50 -39.95 -23.66 3.02
C SER A 50 -39.14 -23.62 1.72
N GLY A 51 -39.24 -22.53 0.94
CA GLY A 51 -38.46 -22.28 -0.27
C GLY A 51 -37.11 -21.58 -0.04
N LEU A 52 -36.84 -21.09 1.18
CA LEU A 52 -35.66 -20.26 1.50
C LEU A 52 -34.41 -21.07 1.89
N GLY A 53 -34.47 -22.41 1.88
CA GLY A 53 -33.29 -23.25 2.10
C GLY A 53 -32.60 -23.10 3.47
N ILE A 54 -33.32 -22.66 4.51
CA ILE A 54 -32.81 -22.42 5.88
C ILE A 54 -32.03 -23.64 6.39
N SER A 55 -30.71 -23.50 6.56
CA SER A 55 -29.78 -24.60 6.85
C SER A 55 -29.59 -24.88 8.35
N ASP A 56 -30.09 -24.00 9.24
CA ASP A 56 -29.97 -24.17 10.69
C ASP A 56 -31.15 -24.98 11.27
N ALA A 57 -30.83 -26.18 11.76
CA ALA A 57 -31.79 -27.11 12.34
C ALA A 57 -32.53 -26.55 13.56
N ASN A 58 -31.92 -25.62 14.32
CA ASN A 58 -32.53 -25.00 15.48
C ASN A 58 -33.55 -23.94 15.05
N VAL A 59 -33.19 -23.07 14.10
CA VAL A 59 -34.10 -22.05 13.55
C VAL A 59 -35.31 -22.72 12.91
N GLN A 60 -35.08 -23.78 12.12
CA GLN A 60 -36.16 -24.54 11.48
C GLN A 60 -37.09 -25.20 12.51
N ALA A 61 -36.54 -25.69 13.63
CA ALA A 61 -37.34 -26.28 14.71
C ALA A 61 -38.25 -25.24 15.38
N PHE A 62 -37.73 -24.05 15.71
CA PHE A 62 -38.52 -22.98 16.33
C PHE A 62 -39.64 -22.47 15.41
N VAL A 63 -39.37 -22.29 14.11
CA VAL A 63 -40.37 -21.84 13.13
C VAL A 63 -41.49 -22.88 12.97
N ASN A 64 -41.15 -24.16 12.84
CA ASN A 64 -42.12 -25.24 12.72
C ASN A 64 -43.00 -25.36 13.97
N ASP A 65 -42.41 -25.17 15.16
CA ASP A 65 -43.12 -25.22 16.43
C ASP A 65 -44.12 -24.05 16.55
N ALA A 66 -43.70 -22.81 16.21
CA ALA A 66 -44.59 -21.65 16.22
C ALA A 66 -45.84 -21.83 15.32
N TYR A 67 -45.68 -22.43 14.13
CA TYR A 67 -46.81 -22.65 13.21
C TYR A 67 -47.75 -23.77 13.66
N ALA A 68 -47.22 -24.90 14.14
CA ALA A 68 -48.03 -26.02 14.61
C ALA A 68 -49.05 -25.57 15.67
N HIS A 69 -48.67 -24.63 16.53
CA HIS A 69 -49.51 -24.06 17.57
C HIS A 69 -50.55 -23.04 17.04
N SER A 70 -50.28 -22.34 15.93
CA SER A 70 -51.18 -21.32 15.35
C SER A 70 -52.46 -21.89 14.70
N ARG A 71 -52.38 -23.10 14.14
CA ARG A 71 -53.41 -23.68 13.25
C ARG A 71 -54.62 -24.26 14.00
N LEU A 72 -54.54 -24.40 15.32
CA LEU A 72 -55.47 -25.24 16.07
C LEU A 72 -56.76 -24.54 16.55
N TYR A 73 -56.90 -23.20 16.56
CA TYR A 73 -57.95 -22.58 17.43
C TYR A 73 -58.71 -21.32 16.94
N PHE A 74 -58.74 -20.98 15.64
CA PHE A 74 -59.32 -19.69 15.19
C PHE A 74 -60.83 -19.67 14.81
N ASP A 75 -61.53 -20.80 14.70
CA ASP A 75 -62.92 -20.82 14.22
C ASP A 75 -63.98 -20.95 15.34
N SER A 76 -64.40 -19.84 16.00
CA SER A 76 -65.81 -19.64 16.44
C SER A 76 -66.14 -18.31 17.17
N SER A 77 -66.74 -17.37 16.42
CA SER A 77 -67.76 -16.36 16.78
C SER A 77 -67.60 -15.40 17.99
N VAL A 78 -67.37 -14.12 17.67
CA VAL A 78 -67.44 -12.91 18.54
C VAL A 78 -68.76 -12.80 19.35
N ALA A 79 -69.89 -13.25 18.80
CA ALA A 79 -71.20 -13.16 19.46
C ALA A 79 -71.40 -14.19 20.60
N PHE A 80 -70.69 -15.32 20.56
CA PHE A 80 -70.71 -16.33 21.63
C PHE A 80 -69.85 -15.87 22.82
N CYS A 81 -68.70 -15.28 22.52
CA CYS A 81 -67.72 -14.75 23.48
C CYS A 81 -68.31 -13.63 24.36
N ALA A 82 -68.99 -12.65 23.74
CA ALA A 82 -69.64 -11.55 24.46
C ALA A 82 -70.76 -12.04 25.41
N ASN A 83 -71.50 -13.08 25.02
CA ASN A 83 -72.55 -13.68 25.84
C ASN A 83 -71.98 -14.48 27.02
N CYS A 84 -70.92 -15.28 26.82
CA CYS A 84 -70.26 -15.98 27.91
C CYS A 84 -69.63 -15.04 28.94
N ARG A 85 -69.03 -13.92 28.50
CA ARG A 85 -68.48 -12.87 29.38
C ARG A 85 -69.54 -12.27 30.31
N ILE A 86 -70.69 -11.86 29.76
CA ILE A 86 -71.79 -11.28 30.55
C ILE A 86 -72.35 -12.31 31.54
N MET A 87 -72.49 -13.56 31.11
CA MET A 87 -73.09 -14.62 31.91
C MET A 87 -72.18 -15.06 33.06
N TYR A 88 -70.87 -15.20 32.82
CA TYR A 88 -69.89 -15.56 33.86
C TYR A 88 -69.72 -14.47 34.92
N ILE A 89 -69.63 -13.19 34.52
CA ILE A 89 -69.60 -12.04 35.45
C ILE A 89 -70.88 -12.02 36.31
N SER A 90 -72.03 -12.30 35.70
CA SER A 90 -73.32 -12.37 36.41
C SER A 90 -73.34 -13.51 37.44
N ILE A 91 -72.80 -14.69 37.10
CA ILE A 91 -72.71 -15.85 38.01
C ILE A 91 -71.75 -15.58 39.19
N MET A 92 -70.60 -14.95 38.92
CA MET A 92 -69.56 -14.67 39.93
C MET A 92 -69.89 -13.48 40.84
N SER A 93 -70.79 -12.59 40.41
CA SER A 93 -71.29 -11.48 41.24
C SER A 93 -72.31 -11.91 42.32
N LEU A 94 -72.71 -13.18 42.34
CA LEU A 94 -73.56 -13.73 43.39
C LEU A 94 -72.73 -13.95 44.67
N PRO A 95 -73.24 -13.59 45.87
CA PRO A 95 -72.47 -13.69 47.11
C PRO A 95 -72.04 -15.13 47.39
N PHE A 96 -70.72 -15.34 47.48
CA PHE A 96 -70.08 -16.58 47.88
C PHE A 96 -70.48 -16.95 49.32
N ILE A 97 -71.51 -17.78 49.47
CA ILE A 97 -71.65 -18.59 50.67
C ILE A 97 -70.73 -19.79 50.46
N ALA A 98 -69.82 -20.02 51.40
CA ALA A 98 -68.88 -21.13 51.38
C ALA A 98 -69.61 -22.47 51.13
N ILE A 99 -69.39 -23.06 49.95
CA ILE A 99 -70.02 -24.30 49.53
C ILE A 99 -68.93 -25.24 49.00
N ASP A 100 -68.99 -26.46 49.50
CA ASP A 100 -68.16 -27.63 49.19
C ASP A 100 -68.01 -27.87 47.67
N PRO A 101 -66.81 -28.17 47.14
CA PRO A 101 -66.56 -28.50 45.73
C PRO A 101 -67.50 -29.56 45.14
N GLY A 102 -68.01 -30.50 45.96
CA GLY A 102 -68.97 -31.52 45.53
C GLY A 102 -70.34 -30.96 45.08
N THR A 103 -70.65 -29.72 45.46
CA THR A 103 -71.92 -29.04 45.18
C THR A 103 -71.85 -28.00 44.05
N MET A 104 -70.67 -27.71 43.48
CA MET A 104 -70.57 -26.81 42.30
C MET A 104 -71.26 -27.38 41.05
N ASN A 105 -71.37 -28.70 40.94
CA ASN A 105 -72.01 -29.37 39.80
C ASN A 105 -73.51 -29.09 39.63
N TRP A 106 -74.18 -28.51 40.64
CA TRP A 106 -75.64 -28.29 40.62
C TRP A 106 -76.03 -26.82 40.40
N ARG A 107 -75.08 -25.89 40.39
CA ARG A 107 -75.34 -24.46 40.12
C ARG A 107 -75.22 -24.07 38.65
N PHE A 108 -74.61 -24.92 37.83
CA PHE A 108 -74.64 -24.80 36.38
C PHE A 108 -75.90 -25.51 35.88
N THR A 109 -76.96 -24.75 35.70
CA THR A 109 -78.31 -25.32 35.44
C THR A 109 -78.64 -25.46 33.96
N ASP A 110 -77.80 -24.91 33.07
CA ASP A 110 -77.96 -25.03 31.62
C ASP A 110 -76.65 -25.40 30.90
N MET A 111 -76.77 -26.08 29.75
CA MET A 111 -75.64 -26.41 28.85
C MET A 111 -74.75 -25.21 28.53
N GLN A 112 -75.31 -24.00 28.57
CA GLN A 112 -74.62 -22.73 28.34
C GLN A 112 -73.53 -22.44 29.39
N ASP A 113 -73.72 -22.80 30.65
CA ASP A 113 -72.72 -22.53 31.70
C ASP A 113 -71.50 -23.45 31.59
N ILE A 114 -71.73 -24.74 31.29
CA ILE A 114 -70.68 -25.72 31.02
C ILE A 114 -69.90 -25.30 29.77
N GLN A 115 -70.59 -24.86 28.72
CA GLN A 115 -69.96 -24.31 27.51
C GLN A 115 -69.09 -23.09 27.80
N CYS A 116 -69.49 -22.19 28.70
CA CYS A 116 -68.66 -21.04 29.07
C CYS A 116 -67.44 -21.39 29.95
N MET A 117 -67.50 -22.43 30.80
CA MET A 117 -66.31 -22.95 31.47
C MET A 117 -65.33 -23.64 30.50
N TYR A 118 -65.82 -24.47 29.58
CA TYR A 118 -65.00 -25.06 28.51
C TYR A 118 -64.33 -23.98 27.67
N TYR A 119 -65.07 -22.91 27.36
CA TYR A 119 -64.56 -21.74 26.67
C TYR A 119 -63.50 -21.00 27.49
N ALA A 120 -63.67 -20.82 28.81
CA ALA A 120 -62.64 -20.20 29.66
C ALA A 120 -61.34 -21.03 29.77
N VAL A 121 -61.44 -22.37 29.85
CA VAL A 121 -60.28 -23.28 29.79
C VAL A 121 -59.60 -23.19 28.42
N SER A 122 -60.39 -23.20 27.33
CA SER A 122 -59.88 -23.01 25.97
C SER A 122 -59.21 -21.64 25.78
N LEU A 123 -59.68 -20.57 26.42
CA LEU A 123 -59.04 -19.25 26.41
C LEU A 123 -57.69 -19.25 27.15
N GLN A 124 -57.58 -19.98 28.27
CA GLN A 124 -56.33 -20.14 28.99
C GLN A 124 -55.30 -20.94 28.16
N GLU A 125 -55.73 -22.03 27.52
CA GLU A 125 -54.91 -22.80 26.56
C GLU A 125 -54.49 -21.95 25.36
N ASN A 126 -55.42 -21.16 24.80
CA ASN A 126 -55.13 -20.23 23.69
C ASN A 126 -54.11 -19.14 24.08
N ARG A 127 -54.19 -18.60 25.30
CA ARG A 127 -53.19 -17.65 25.81
C ARG A 127 -51.81 -18.29 25.88
N GLN A 128 -51.70 -19.51 26.41
CA GLN A 128 -50.42 -20.22 26.49
C GLN A 128 -49.86 -20.55 25.11
N ASN A 129 -50.71 -21.00 24.17
CA ASN A 129 -50.31 -21.30 22.80
C ASN A 129 -49.89 -20.04 22.03
N TRP A 130 -50.63 -18.94 22.15
CA TRP A 130 -50.24 -17.64 21.57
C TRP A 130 -48.91 -17.17 22.12
N LYS A 131 -48.74 -17.21 23.45
CA LYS A 131 -47.49 -16.82 24.13
C LYS A 131 -46.32 -17.68 23.66
N SER A 132 -46.51 -18.98 23.54
CA SER A 132 -45.50 -19.90 23.02
C SER A 132 -45.14 -19.59 21.57
N ALA A 133 -46.13 -19.33 20.70
CA ALA A 133 -45.89 -19.00 19.30
C ALA A 133 -45.14 -17.66 19.14
N MET A 134 -45.50 -16.64 19.93
CA MET A 134 -44.81 -15.36 19.96
C MET A 134 -43.37 -15.49 20.46
N ASN A 135 -43.15 -16.22 21.56
CA ASN A 135 -41.81 -16.47 22.08
C ASN A 135 -40.95 -17.20 21.05
N ASN A 136 -41.44 -18.30 20.46
CA ASN A 136 -40.69 -19.04 19.46
C ASN A 136 -40.36 -18.20 18.21
N ALA A 137 -41.28 -17.31 17.78
CA ALA A 137 -41.03 -16.42 16.65
C ALA A 137 -39.97 -15.35 16.98
N LEU A 138 -40.02 -14.75 18.17
CA LEU A 138 -38.98 -13.82 18.62
C LEU A 138 -37.63 -14.51 18.79
N ASP A 139 -37.59 -15.71 19.38
CA ASP A 139 -36.39 -16.53 19.51
C ASP A 139 -35.79 -16.84 18.13
N ALA A 140 -36.62 -17.24 17.16
CA ALA A 140 -36.17 -17.52 15.79
C ALA A 140 -35.61 -16.28 15.09
N LEU A 141 -36.24 -15.11 15.28
CA LEU A 141 -35.75 -13.84 14.73
C LEU A 141 -34.43 -13.44 15.40
N GLU A 142 -34.34 -13.49 16.73
CA GLU A 142 -33.12 -13.18 17.49
C GLU A 142 -31.94 -14.05 17.02
N LEU A 143 -32.13 -15.36 16.94
CA LEU A 143 -31.10 -16.30 16.43
C LEU A 143 -30.71 -16.02 14.98
N SER A 144 -31.68 -15.68 14.13
CA SER A 144 -31.41 -15.36 12.73
C SER A 144 -30.65 -14.04 12.57
N MET A 145 -30.96 -13.04 13.40
CA MET A 145 -30.23 -11.77 13.47
C MET A 145 -28.79 -11.99 13.93
N GLU A 146 -28.59 -12.80 14.98
CA GLU A 146 -27.24 -13.17 15.44
C GLU A 146 -26.44 -13.82 14.31
N LYS A 147 -27.05 -14.72 13.54
CA LYS A 147 -26.39 -15.34 12.40
C LYS A 147 -26.03 -14.35 11.29
N ALA A 148 -26.88 -13.37 11.00
CA ALA A 148 -26.56 -12.31 10.04
C ALA A 148 -25.44 -11.39 10.53
N ASP A 149 -25.44 -11.03 11.82
CA ASP A 149 -24.35 -10.26 12.44
C ASP A 149 -23.03 -11.04 12.36
N GLU A 150 -23.05 -12.36 12.61
CA GLU A 150 -21.89 -13.24 12.42
C GLU A 150 -21.38 -13.24 10.98
N SER A 151 -22.26 -13.35 9.97
CA SER A 151 -21.87 -13.33 8.56
C SER A 151 -21.26 -12.00 8.14
N VAL A 152 -21.86 -10.87 8.54
CA VAL A 152 -21.32 -9.53 8.27
C VAL A 152 -19.97 -9.34 8.94
N ASN A 153 -19.82 -9.74 10.20
CA ASN A 153 -18.54 -9.68 10.93
C ASN A 153 -17.49 -10.61 10.31
N GLY A 154 -17.90 -11.76 9.78
CA GLY A 154 -17.02 -12.65 9.01
C GLY A 154 -16.47 -11.98 7.76
N ALA A 155 -17.31 -11.28 7.00
CA ALA A 155 -16.88 -10.51 5.83
C ALA A 155 -15.98 -9.32 6.21
N ARG A 156 -16.27 -8.60 7.31
CA ARG A 156 -15.38 -7.54 7.84
C ARG A 156 -14.01 -8.09 8.22
N SER A 157 -13.97 -9.21 8.94
CA SER A 157 -12.71 -9.84 9.33
C SER A 157 -11.91 -10.30 8.11
N GLU A 158 -12.57 -10.70 7.02
CA GLU A 158 -11.88 -11.06 5.79
C GLU A 158 -11.38 -9.82 5.04
N LEU A 159 -12.16 -8.72 5.03
CA LEU A 159 -11.71 -7.43 4.50
C LEU A 159 -10.40 -6.98 5.15
N ASP A 160 -10.32 -7.01 6.49
CA ASP A 160 -9.11 -6.66 7.24
C ASP A 160 -7.89 -7.51 6.81
N VAL A 161 -8.11 -8.78 6.46
CA VAL A 161 -7.06 -9.70 5.99
C VAL A 161 -6.60 -9.31 4.58
N LEU A 162 -7.54 -8.99 3.68
CA LEU A 162 -7.23 -8.57 2.31
C LEU A 162 -6.53 -7.21 2.28
N GLU A 163 -6.99 -6.26 3.09
CA GLU A 163 -6.37 -4.94 3.25
C GLU A 163 -4.94 -5.10 3.74
N ARG A 164 -4.72 -5.92 4.78
CA ARG A 164 -3.36 -6.19 5.28
C ARG A 164 -2.47 -6.85 4.24
N ALA A 165 -3.02 -7.71 3.39
CA ALA A 165 -2.27 -8.31 2.30
C ALA A 165 -1.95 -7.31 1.17
N GLY A 166 -2.58 -6.12 1.16
CA GLY A 166 -2.42 -5.10 0.12
C GLY A 166 -3.22 -5.38 -1.15
N LEU A 167 -4.22 -6.25 -1.07
CA LEU A 167 -5.06 -6.61 -2.23
C LEU A 167 -6.08 -5.51 -2.55
N CYS A 168 -6.37 -4.66 -1.58
CA CYS A 168 -7.35 -3.59 -1.68
C CYS A 168 -6.75 -2.27 -2.19
N ASP A 169 -5.43 -2.21 -2.33
CA ASP A 169 -4.74 -1.02 -2.80
C ASP A 169 -5.07 -0.79 -4.29
N ASP A 170 -5.28 0.46 -4.70
CA ASP A 170 -5.71 0.84 -6.06
C ASP A 170 -4.71 0.44 -7.16
N ASP A 171 -3.44 0.32 -6.80
CA ASP A 171 -2.32 -0.08 -7.67
C ASP A 171 -2.03 -1.60 -7.64
N TYR A 172 -2.84 -2.41 -6.95
CA TYR A 172 -2.73 -3.87 -7.02
C TYR A 172 -3.19 -4.39 -8.40
N ALA A 173 -2.23 -4.78 -9.24
CA ALA A 173 -2.47 -5.05 -10.66
C ALA A 173 -3.16 -6.39 -11.00
N TRP A 174 -3.49 -7.24 -10.03
CA TRP A 174 -4.00 -8.60 -10.28
C TRP A 174 -5.47 -8.78 -9.89
N GLN A 175 -6.12 -9.76 -10.53
CA GLN A 175 -7.56 -10.04 -10.39
C GLN A 175 -8.10 -10.20 -8.94
N PRO A 176 -7.36 -10.75 -7.96
CA PRO A 176 -7.82 -10.82 -6.57
C PRO A 176 -8.31 -9.49 -5.94
N HIS A 177 -7.91 -8.35 -6.51
CA HIS A 177 -8.41 -7.02 -6.13
C HIS A 177 -9.94 -6.95 -6.09
N ASP A 178 -10.61 -7.49 -7.11
CA ASP A 178 -12.06 -7.39 -7.28
C ASP A 178 -12.82 -7.94 -6.06
N ALA A 179 -12.31 -9.01 -5.44
CA ALA A 179 -12.93 -9.57 -4.25
C ALA A 179 -12.84 -8.60 -3.06
N CYS A 180 -11.71 -7.91 -2.89
CA CYS A 180 -11.62 -6.88 -1.86
C CYS A 180 -12.56 -5.72 -2.16
N THR A 181 -12.57 -5.19 -3.38
CA THR A 181 -13.43 -4.06 -3.77
C THR A 181 -14.90 -4.37 -3.49
N ASN A 182 -15.36 -5.58 -3.83
CA ASN A 182 -16.73 -6.02 -3.57
C ASN A 182 -17.07 -6.11 -2.07
N ILE A 183 -16.15 -6.64 -1.25
CA ILE A 183 -16.36 -6.70 0.21
C ILE A 183 -16.35 -5.29 0.81
N SER A 184 -15.39 -4.45 0.41
CA SER A 184 -15.26 -3.06 0.85
C SER A 184 -16.51 -2.24 0.52
N GLU A 185 -17.05 -2.36 -0.71
CA GLU A 185 -18.31 -1.72 -1.11
C GLU A 185 -19.46 -2.18 -0.22
N ALA A 186 -19.60 -3.49 0.01
CA ALA A 186 -20.65 -4.05 0.84
C ALA A 186 -20.60 -3.54 2.29
N ILE A 187 -19.40 -3.45 2.86
CA ILE A 187 -19.18 -2.94 4.22
C ILE A 187 -19.40 -1.43 4.30
N SER A 188 -18.95 -0.66 3.31
CA SER A 188 -19.18 0.79 3.21
C SER A 188 -20.66 1.15 3.13
N ILE A 189 -21.46 0.35 2.42
CA ILE A 189 -22.93 0.50 2.37
C ILE A 189 -23.57 0.27 3.74
N ILE A 190 -23.06 -0.69 4.52
CA ILE A 190 -23.50 -0.91 5.89
C ILE A 190 -23.14 0.30 6.77
N ASP A 191 -21.87 0.71 6.76
CA ASP A 191 -21.35 1.77 7.64
C ASP A 191 -21.95 3.15 7.35
N SER A 192 -22.29 3.41 6.09
CA SER A 192 -22.99 4.64 5.69
C SER A 192 -24.49 4.65 6.06
N GLY A 193 -25.05 3.53 6.51
CA GLY A 193 -26.47 3.41 6.84
C GLY A 193 -27.39 3.40 5.61
N THR A 194 -26.86 3.08 4.43
CA THR A 194 -27.63 3.08 3.17
C THR A 194 -28.62 1.90 3.13
N TYR A 195 -29.87 2.15 2.75
CA TYR A 195 -30.94 1.14 2.72
C TYR A 195 -31.19 0.53 1.32
N GLU A 196 -30.58 1.08 0.27
CA GLU A 196 -30.81 0.65 -1.11
C GLU A 196 -29.81 -0.45 -1.55
N GLY A 197 -30.21 -1.24 -2.57
CA GLY A 197 -29.36 -2.27 -3.16
C GLY A 197 -29.27 -3.57 -2.36
N THR A 198 -28.47 -4.52 -2.86
CA THR A 198 -28.31 -5.86 -2.27
C THR A 198 -27.76 -5.81 -0.84
N TYR A 199 -26.74 -4.96 -0.59
CA TYR A 199 -26.06 -4.87 0.70
C TYR A 199 -26.83 -4.02 1.74
N GLY A 200 -27.63 -3.04 1.30
CA GLY A 200 -28.45 -2.21 2.18
C GLY A 200 -29.57 -2.96 2.93
N LYS A 201 -29.85 -4.20 2.52
CA LYS A 201 -30.76 -5.13 3.20
C LYS A 201 -30.45 -5.32 4.68
N TYR A 202 -29.17 -5.31 5.09
CA TYR A 202 -28.79 -5.41 6.51
C TYR A 202 -29.27 -4.20 7.33
N ASN A 203 -29.18 -3.00 6.77
CA ASN A 203 -29.67 -1.79 7.43
C ASN A 203 -31.20 -1.77 7.55
N ILE A 204 -31.92 -2.23 6.51
CA ILE A 204 -33.38 -2.42 6.58
C ILE A 204 -33.75 -3.40 7.69
N LEU A 205 -32.99 -4.50 7.79
CA LEU A 205 -33.22 -5.53 8.78
C LEU A 205 -33.06 -5.01 10.21
N GLN A 206 -32.07 -4.15 10.49
CA GLN A 206 -31.94 -3.49 11.80
C GLN A 206 -33.14 -2.59 12.11
N VAL A 207 -33.70 -1.89 11.11
CA VAL A 207 -34.93 -1.09 11.28
C VAL A 207 -36.13 -1.99 11.59
N TYR A 208 -36.27 -3.12 10.89
CA TYR A 208 -37.36 -4.07 11.17
C TYR A 208 -37.28 -4.65 12.56
N ARG A 209 -36.07 -5.00 13.01
CA ARG A 209 -35.83 -5.48 14.36
C ARG A 209 -36.21 -4.45 15.41
N HIS A 210 -35.84 -3.18 15.21
CA HIS A 210 -36.24 -2.09 16.11
C HIS A 210 -37.76 -1.93 16.17
N ASN A 211 -38.42 -1.86 15.00
CA ASN A 211 -39.87 -1.71 14.92
C ASN A 211 -40.63 -2.89 15.58
N ILE A 212 -40.15 -4.13 15.39
CA ILE A 212 -40.72 -5.30 16.07
C ILE A 212 -40.55 -5.18 17.59
N SER A 213 -39.38 -4.72 18.05
CA SER A 213 -39.10 -4.54 19.48
C SER A 213 -39.96 -3.48 20.15
N GLU A 214 -40.42 -2.46 19.41
CA GLU A 214 -41.41 -1.51 19.91
C GLU A 214 -42.83 -2.09 19.83
N ALA A 215 -43.17 -2.74 18.71
CA ALA A 215 -44.51 -3.26 18.43
C ALA A 215 -44.95 -4.40 19.37
N VAL A 216 -44.02 -5.11 20.00
CA VAL A 216 -44.36 -6.13 21.02
C VAL A 216 -45.00 -5.53 22.28
N TRP A 217 -44.82 -4.23 22.54
CA TRP A 217 -45.40 -3.53 23.69
C TRP A 217 -46.83 -3.02 23.46
N GLU A 218 -47.32 -3.02 22.21
CA GLU A 218 -48.68 -2.59 21.88
C GLU A 218 -49.74 -3.46 22.59
N ASP A 219 -50.92 -2.89 22.85
CA ASP A 219 -52.05 -3.60 23.48
C ASP A 219 -52.44 -4.89 22.71
N VAL A 220 -52.19 -4.92 21.40
CA VAL A 220 -52.18 -6.15 20.61
C VAL A 220 -50.82 -6.21 19.88
N PRO A 221 -49.88 -7.06 20.31
CA PRO A 221 -48.56 -7.14 19.71
C PRO A 221 -48.62 -7.35 18.18
N ASN A 222 -47.89 -6.52 17.44
CA ASN A 222 -47.92 -6.52 15.97
C ASN A 222 -46.64 -7.12 15.38
N MET A 223 -46.74 -8.35 14.86
CA MET A 223 -45.62 -9.10 14.25
C MET A 223 -45.61 -9.05 12.71
N ALA A 224 -46.26 -8.06 12.09
CA ALA A 224 -46.38 -8.00 10.62
C ALA A 224 -45.03 -7.92 9.88
N LEU A 225 -43.98 -7.41 10.54
CA LEU A 225 -42.64 -7.32 9.95
C LEU A 225 -41.78 -8.58 10.13
N TYR A 226 -42.25 -9.57 10.90
CA TYR A 226 -41.50 -10.81 11.14
C TYR A 226 -41.17 -11.54 9.83
N TYR A 227 -42.19 -11.76 8.99
CA TYR A 227 -42.01 -12.49 7.74
C TYR A 227 -41.09 -11.73 6.75
N PRO A 228 -41.31 -10.43 6.46
CA PRO A 228 -40.37 -9.64 5.67
C PRO A 228 -38.93 -9.63 6.20
N ALA A 229 -38.74 -9.63 7.53
CA ALA A 229 -37.41 -9.72 8.13
C ALA A 229 -36.75 -11.08 7.85
N MET A 230 -37.49 -12.17 8.02
CA MET A 230 -37.00 -13.52 7.74
C MET A 230 -36.67 -13.73 6.25
N GLU A 231 -37.43 -13.12 5.34
CA GLU A 231 -37.15 -13.15 3.90
C GLU A 231 -35.85 -12.39 3.57
N ILE A 232 -35.65 -11.19 4.11
CA ILE A 232 -34.41 -10.40 3.94
C ILE A 232 -33.19 -11.14 4.49
N LEU A 233 -33.35 -11.85 5.61
CA LEU A 233 -32.28 -12.62 6.25
C LEU A 233 -31.83 -13.82 5.42
N TRP A 234 -32.79 -14.63 4.98
CA TRP A 234 -32.54 -16.01 4.56
C TRP A 234 -32.83 -16.32 3.08
N ALA A 235 -33.34 -15.37 2.30
CA ALA A 235 -33.45 -15.56 0.85
C ALA A 235 -32.09 -15.94 0.22
N GLU A 236 -32.13 -16.46 -1.02
CA GLU A 236 -30.92 -16.79 -1.77
C GLU A 236 -29.97 -15.57 -1.89
N ASP A 237 -30.56 -14.38 -2.07
CA ASP A 237 -29.88 -13.08 -2.05
C ASP A 237 -30.05 -12.34 -0.71
N GLY A 238 -30.35 -13.08 0.36
CA GLY A 238 -30.51 -12.59 1.71
C GLY A 238 -29.17 -12.25 2.36
N VAL A 239 -29.23 -11.52 3.48
CA VAL A 239 -28.03 -11.00 4.17
C VAL A 239 -27.07 -12.12 4.56
N ALA A 240 -27.56 -13.20 5.17
CA ALA A 240 -26.69 -14.26 5.69
C ALA A 240 -25.87 -14.91 4.56
N ASN A 241 -26.55 -15.33 3.48
CA ASN A 241 -25.91 -15.98 2.34
C ASN A 241 -24.99 -15.04 1.57
N THR A 242 -25.39 -13.77 1.38
CA THR A 242 -24.60 -12.78 0.64
C THR A 242 -23.26 -12.50 1.33
N PHE A 243 -23.28 -12.26 2.65
CA PHE A 243 -22.06 -11.95 3.39
C PHE A 243 -21.19 -13.19 3.65
N GLU A 244 -21.77 -14.39 3.77
CA GLU A 244 -20.99 -15.64 3.78
C GLU A 244 -20.26 -15.86 2.45
N ALA A 245 -20.94 -15.63 1.31
CA ALA A 245 -20.33 -15.74 -0.01
C ALA A 245 -19.22 -14.70 -0.23
N LEU A 246 -19.41 -13.47 0.25
CA LEU A 246 -18.38 -12.43 0.23
C LEU A 246 -17.13 -12.85 1.02
N ALA A 247 -17.31 -13.34 2.25
CA ALA A 247 -16.19 -13.81 3.08
C ALA A 247 -15.46 -15.00 2.42
N GLU A 248 -16.18 -15.93 1.80
CA GLU A 248 -15.57 -17.06 1.09
C GLU A 248 -14.83 -16.62 -0.18
N ASN A 249 -15.37 -15.66 -0.93
CA ASN A 249 -14.69 -15.06 -2.07
C ASN A 249 -13.40 -14.35 -1.66
N GLY A 250 -13.39 -13.66 -0.52
CA GLY A 250 -12.17 -13.06 0.03
C GLY A 250 -11.08 -14.08 0.33
N LYS A 251 -11.44 -15.19 1.00
CA LYS A 251 -10.48 -16.28 1.25
C LYS A 251 -9.90 -16.86 -0.03
N ASN A 252 -10.76 -17.08 -1.03
CA ASN A 252 -10.34 -17.59 -2.34
C ASN A 252 -9.40 -16.61 -3.05
N ALA A 253 -9.69 -15.30 -2.98
CA ALA A 253 -8.84 -14.26 -3.54
C ALA A 253 -7.47 -14.20 -2.86
N LYS A 254 -7.40 -14.34 -1.53
CA LYS A 254 -6.13 -14.46 -0.82
C LYS A 254 -5.33 -15.68 -1.30
N MET A 255 -5.95 -16.85 -1.39
CA MET A 255 -5.28 -18.06 -1.88
C MET A 255 -4.79 -17.92 -3.33
N GLU A 256 -5.57 -17.25 -4.18
CA GLU A 256 -5.18 -16.95 -5.56
C GLU A 256 -3.98 -16.00 -5.61
N ALA A 257 -3.99 -14.93 -4.82
CA ALA A 257 -2.87 -13.99 -4.71
C ALA A 257 -1.58 -14.67 -4.19
N GLU A 258 -1.70 -15.57 -3.20
CA GLU A 258 -0.56 -16.41 -2.77
C GLU A 258 -0.07 -17.33 -3.89
N GLY A 259 -0.98 -17.85 -4.73
CA GLY A 259 -0.65 -18.63 -5.91
C GLY A 259 0.15 -17.82 -6.93
N ILE A 260 -0.26 -16.58 -7.19
CA ILE A 260 0.44 -15.63 -8.06
C ILE A 260 1.85 -15.35 -7.53
N TYR A 261 1.98 -14.99 -6.24
CA TYR A 261 3.28 -14.80 -5.60
C TYR A 261 4.21 -16.01 -5.83
N ARG A 262 3.73 -17.23 -5.54
CA ARG A 262 4.54 -18.45 -5.71
C ARG A 262 4.95 -18.72 -7.16
N GLN A 263 4.12 -18.33 -8.13
CA GLN A 263 4.46 -18.43 -9.54
C GLN A 263 5.63 -17.49 -9.89
N TYR A 264 5.57 -16.24 -9.45
CA TYR A 264 6.66 -15.28 -9.65
C TYR A 264 7.93 -15.68 -8.89
N GLU A 265 7.79 -16.13 -7.64
CA GLU A 265 8.90 -16.65 -6.83
C GLU A 265 9.62 -17.81 -7.54
N SER A 266 8.88 -18.78 -8.07
CA SER A 266 9.47 -19.88 -8.83
C SER A 266 10.18 -19.42 -10.11
N GLY A 267 9.66 -18.37 -10.77
CA GLY A 267 10.29 -17.76 -11.93
C GLY A 267 11.57 -17.03 -11.56
N ALA A 268 11.55 -16.26 -10.47
CA ALA A 268 12.71 -15.56 -9.94
C ALA A 268 13.80 -16.53 -9.46
N ASP A 269 13.44 -17.62 -8.79
CA ASP A 269 14.39 -18.67 -8.37
C ASP A 269 15.10 -19.31 -9.57
N ALA A 270 14.36 -19.59 -10.66
CA ALA A 270 14.94 -20.14 -11.88
C ALA A 270 15.88 -19.15 -12.57
N ALA A 271 15.46 -17.89 -12.71
CA ALA A 271 16.28 -16.82 -13.28
C ALA A 271 17.54 -16.58 -12.45
N ARG A 272 17.41 -16.57 -11.11
CA ARG A 272 18.53 -16.45 -10.17
C ARG A 272 19.53 -17.58 -10.31
N GLN A 273 19.07 -18.83 -10.34
CA GLN A 273 19.97 -19.99 -10.51
C GLN A 273 20.74 -19.88 -11.82
N TYR A 274 20.07 -19.50 -12.90
CA TYR A 274 20.71 -19.37 -14.20
C TYR A 274 21.72 -18.19 -14.23
N ALA A 275 21.35 -17.05 -13.66
CA ALA A 275 22.24 -15.91 -13.51
C ALA A 275 23.46 -16.24 -12.64
N GLU A 276 23.31 -17.03 -11.57
CA GLU A 276 24.44 -17.52 -10.75
C GLU A 276 25.38 -18.41 -11.57
N GLU A 277 24.85 -19.38 -12.32
CA GLU A 277 25.66 -20.26 -13.18
C GLU A 277 26.46 -19.46 -14.21
N LYS A 278 25.83 -18.43 -14.80
CA LYS A 278 26.47 -17.51 -15.75
C LYS A 278 27.51 -16.61 -15.10
N TYR A 279 27.23 -16.13 -13.89
CA TYR A 279 28.16 -15.31 -13.13
C TYR A 279 29.40 -16.11 -12.73
N ASP A 280 29.24 -17.36 -12.30
CA ASP A 280 30.35 -18.28 -12.03
C ASP A 280 31.22 -18.50 -13.31
N GLU A 281 30.59 -18.69 -14.48
CA GLU A 281 31.30 -18.76 -15.77
C GLU A 281 32.09 -17.47 -16.07
N LEU A 282 31.52 -16.30 -15.75
CA LEU A 282 32.19 -15.02 -15.90
C LEU A 282 33.40 -14.90 -14.96
N GLU A 283 33.27 -15.27 -13.68
CA GLU A 283 34.38 -15.23 -12.72
C GLU A 283 35.55 -16.13 -13.15
N GLU A 284 35.27 -17.32 -13.70
CA GLU A 284 36.30 -18.22 -14.23
C GLU A 284 37.16 -17.57 -15.32
N ASN A 285 36.60 -16.62 -16.07
CA ASN A 285 37.28 -15.90 -17.14
C ASN A 285 38.17 -14.74 -16.66
N LYS A 286 38.11 -14.37 -15.38
CA LYS A 286 38.90 -13.29 -14.75
C LYS A 286 38.83 -11.94 -15.46
N PRO A 287 37.62 -11.42 -15.75
CA PRO A 287 37.41 -10.15 -16.45
C PRO A 287 38.05 -8.95 -15.76
N GLU A 288 38.26 -9.01 -14.43
CA GLU A 288 38.90 -7.95 -13.63
C GLU A 288 40.35 -7.63 -14.07
N LYS A 289 40.98 -8.52 -14.86
CA LYS A 289 42.33 -8.31 -15.39
C LYS A 289 42.36 -7.58 -16.74
N ILE A 290 41.20 -7.38 -17.38
CA ILE A 290 41.09 -6.78 -18.71
C ILE A 290 40.76 -5.30 -18.55
N ASP A 291 41.80 -4.50 -18.36
CA ASP A 291 41.72 -3.03 -18.29
C ASP A 291 41.72 -2.41 -19.70
N ALA A 292 40.73 -2.80 -20.50
CA ALA A 292 40.52 -2.31 -21.85
C ALA A 292 39.04 -2.39 -22.22
N ALA A 293 38.61 -1.47 -23.08
CA ALA A 293 37.25 -1.43 -23.63
C ALA A 293 37.20 -2.01 -25.05
N VAL A 294 36.04 -2.49 -25.46
CA VAL A 294 35.80 -2.92 -26.84
C VAL A 294 35.69 -1.69 -27.76
N ALA A 295 36.29 -1.77 -28.95
CA ALA A 295 36.18 -0.70 -29.94
C ALA A 295 34.79 -0.73 -30.59
N LEU A 296 33.94 0.25 -30.25
CA LEU A 296 32.59 0.35 -30.78
C LEU A 296 32.54 1.22 -32.04
N SER A 297 31.80 0.75 -33.06
CA SER A 297 31.54 1.53 -34.27
C SER A 297 30.38 2.53 -34.11
N SER A 298 29.56 2.34 -33.07
CA SER A 298 28.45 3.21 -32.66
C SER A 298 28.25 3.11 -31.15
N PRO A 299 27.74 4.15 -30.48
CA PRO A 299 27.46 4.10 -29.03
C PRO A 299 26.44 2.99 -28.71
N ASP A 300 26.77 2.11 -27.78
CA ASP A 300 25.88 1.11 -27.19
C ASP A 300 26.03 1.19 -25.66
N ALA A 301 24.98 1.63 -24.96
CA ALA A 301 25.01 1.89 -23.53
C ALA A 301 25.41 0.66 -22.71
N SER A 302 25.10 -0.55 -23.17
CA SER A 302 25.44 -1.82 -22.51
C SER A 302 26.93 -2.20 -22.63
N ARG A 303 27.68 -1.52 -23.50
CA ARG A 303 29.08 -1.81 -23.83
C ARG A 303 30.05 -0.70 -23.44
N ILE A 304 29.61 0.28 -22.64
CA ILE A 304 30.44 1.41 -22.19
C ILE A 304 31.28 1.01 -20.97
N GLY A 305 32.55 1.40 -20.96
CA GLY A 305 33.51 1.12 -19.88
C GLY A 305 34.49 -0.01 -20.24
N THR A 306 35.53 -0.18 -19.42
CA THR A 306 36.43 -1.33 -19.57
C THR A 306 35.72 -2.63 -19.18
N ILE A 307 36.26 -3.78 -19.61
CA ILE A 307 35.73 -5.09 -19.20
C ILE A 307 35.75 -5.23 -17.67
N ALA A 308 36.80 -4.73 -17.00
CA ALA A 308 36.90 -4.74 -15.54
C ALA A 308 35.83 -3.86 -14.85
N GLU A 309 35.57 -2.65 -15.34
CA GLU A 309 34.54 -1.76 -14.78
C GLU A 309 33.12 -2.32 -14.96
N ARG A 310 32.85 -2.90 -16.14
CA ARG A 310 31.56 -3.53 -16.42
C ARG A 310 31.34 -4.79 -15.58
N TYR A 311 32.40 -5.55 -15.31
CA TYR A 311 32.35 -6.67 -14.39
C TYR A 311 31.96 -6.23 -12.98
N GLU A 312 32.60 -5.18 -12.44
CA GLU A 312 32.26 -4.63 -11.12
C GLU A 312 30.79 -4.17 -11.07
N THR A 313 30.29 -3.54 -12.14
CA THR A 313 28.88 -3.14 -12.25
C THR A 313 27.94 -4.35 -12.20
N ILE A 314 28.24 -5.43 -12.91
CA ILE A 314 27.44 -6.67 -12.88
C ILE A 314 27.47 -7.31 -11.49
N THR A 315 28.62 -7.28 -10.79
CA THR A 315 28.74 -7.77 -9.41
C THR A 315 27.81 -7.00 -8.47
N ASP A 316 27.79 -5.67 -8.55
CA ASP A 316 26.91 -4.81 -7.75
C ASP A 316 25.43 -5.05 -8.08
N GLU A 317 25.09 -5.17 -9.37
CA GLU A 317 23.73 -5.47 -9.83
C GLU A 317 23.23 -6.81 -9.28
N LYS A 318 24.07 -7.84 -9.30
CA LYS A 318 23.77 -9.15 -8.72
C LYS A 318 23.54 -9.05 -7.21
N GLU A 319 24.41 -8.37 -6.47
CA GLU A 319 24.24 -8.22 -5.01
C GLU A 319 22.94 -7.48 -4.68
N ASN A 320 22.59 -6.46 -5.45
CA ASN A 320 21.34 -5.72 -5.28
C ASN A 320 20.11 -6.59 -5.62
N ALA A 321 20.17 -7.37 -6.69
CA ALA A 321 19.12 -8.32 -7.05
C ALA A 321 18.92 -9.39 -5.96
N ASP A 322 20.02 -9.94 -5.41
CA ASP A 322 19.99 -10.92 -4.31
C ASP A 322 19.39 -10.32 -3.02
N LYS A 323 19.72 -9.07 -2.69
CA LYS A 323 19.12 -8.34 -1.55
C LYS A 323 17.63 -8.10 -1.76
N ALA A 324 17.24 -7.62 -2.93
CA ALA A 324 15.84 -7.37 -3.27
C ALA A 324 15.01 -8.65 -3.19
N TYR A 325 15.52 -9.74 -3.77
CA TYR A 325 14.88 -11.05 -3.73
C TYR A 325 14.74 -11.56 -2.28
N GLY A 326 15.80 -11.46 -1.48
CA GLY A 326 15.77 -11.81 -0.07
C GLY A 326 14.78 -10.97 0.75
N SER A 327 14.68 -9.67 0.45
CA SER A 327 13.74 -8.75 1.09
C SER A 327 12.29 -9.10 0.75
N ALA A 328 11.99 -9.39 -0.52
CA ALA A 328 10.66 -9.78 -0.98
C ALA A 328 10.18 -11.07 -0.30
N LYS A 329 11.04 -12.09 -0.18
CA LYS A 329 10.74 -13.30 0.60
C LYS A 329 10.52 -13.01 2.07
N GLY A 330 11.30 -12.07 2.63
CA GLY A 330 11.16 -11.62 4.01
C GLY A 330 9.81 -10.96 4.27
N MET A 331 9.34 -10.11 3.35
CA MET A 331 8.02 -9.49 3.40
C MET A 331 6.91 -10.54 3.35
N PHE A 332 6.98 -11.51 2.42
CA PHE A 332 5.99 -12.58 2.34
C PHE A 332 5.91 -13.40 3.65
N ALA A 333 7.04 -13.63 4.32
CA ALA A 333 7.09 -14.36 5.58
C ALA A 333 6.58 -13.54 6.79
N ASP A 334 6.53 -12.21 6.68
CA ASP A 334 6.02 -11.32 7.72
C ASP A 334 4.58 -10.87 7.40
N GLU A 335 3.63 -11.79 7.56
CA GLU A 335 2.18 -11.56 7.32
C GLU A 335 1.57 -10.44 8.18
N TRP A 336 2.33 -9.87 9.13
CA TRP A 336 1.90 -8.73 9.94
C TRP A 336 2.17 -7.38 9.28
N MET A 337 3.03 -7.33 8.26
CA MET A 337 3.31 -6.11 7.51
C MET A 337 2.11 -5.73 6.64
N GLN A 338 1.75 -4.45 6.62
CA GLN A 338 0.74 -3.95 5.69
C GLN A 338 1.26 -4.07 4.25
N GLY A 339 0.43 -4.58 3.35
CA GLY A 339 0.78 -4.79 1.95
C GLY A 339 1.73 -5.96 1.69
N TYR A 340 1.91 -6.88 2.65
CA TYR A 340 2.98 -7.89 2.57
C TYR A 340 2.94 -8.72 1.28
N LEU A 341 1.75 -9.12 0.83
CA LEU A 341 1.60 -9.98 -0.35
C LEU A 341 1.80 -9.19 -1.65
N LYS A 342 1.27 -7.98 -1.73
CA LYS A 342 1.51 -7.05 -2.83
C LYS A 342 2.99 -6.73 -3.00
N PHE A 343 3.64 -6.21 -1.96
CA PHE A 343 5.04 -5.80 -2.03
C PHE A 343 5.98 -6.99 -2.27
N ALA A 344 5.72 -8.14 -1.66
CA ALA A 344 6.48 -9.35 -1.94
C ALA A 344 6.34 -9.77 -3.40
N THR A 345 5.13 -9.74 -3.97
CA THR A 345 4.90 -10.13 -5.38
C THR A 345 5.60 -9.18 -6.36
N ILE A 346 5.51 -7.87 -6.13
CA ILE A 346 6.24 -6.86 -6.92
C ILE A 346 7.75 -7.12 -6.81
N GLY A 347 8.25 -7.27 -5.58
CA GLY A 347 9.67 -7.49 -5.33
C GLY A 347 10.22 -8.73 -6.04
N VAL A 348 9.54 -9.89 -5.97
CA VAL A 348 10.00 -11.10 -6.69
C VAL A 348 9.90 -10.96 -8.21
N SER A 349 8.90 -10.24 -8.73
CA SER A 349 8.79 -9.96 -10.17
C SER A 349 9.95 -9.09 -10.65
N SER A 350 10.24 -7.98 -9.97
CA SER A 350 11.36 -7.09 -10.31
C SER A 350 12.73 -7.76 -10.15
N SER A 351 12.89 -8.62 -9.14
CA SER A 351 14.12 -9.43 -9.01
C SER A 351 14.31 -10.37 -10.19
N LYS A 352 13.24 -11.01 -10.68
CA LYS A 352 13.30 -11.87 -11.87
C LYS A 352 13.82 -11.08 -13.08
N GLU A 353 13.25 -9.91 -13.36
CA GLU A 353 13.68 -9.05 -14.48
C GLU A 353 15.13 -8.62 -14.32
N SER A 354 15.56 -8.32 -13.09
CA SER A 354 16.95 -7.97 -12.79
C SER A 354 17.91 -9.13 -13.09
N TYR A 355 17.56 -10.36 -12.73
CA TYR A 355 18.38 -11.53 -13.05
C TYR A 355 18.45 -11.82 -14.55
N GLU A 356 17.33 -11.67 -15.29
CA GLU A 356 17.30 -11.81 -16.75
C GLU A 356 18.17 -10.73 -17.43
N ALA A 357 18.20 -9.50 -16.90
CA ALA A 357 19.08 -8.44 -17.40
C ALA A 357 20.57 -8.72 -17.11
N ILE A 358 20.89 -9.21 -15.90
CA ILE A 358 22.25 -9.62 -15.52
C ILE A 358 22.76 -10.71 -16.47
N GLU A 359 21.95 -11.73 -16.76
CA GLU A 359 22.29 -12.78 -17.73
C GLU A 359 22.70 -12.19 -19.08
N ALA A 360 21.86 -11.31 -19.65
CA ALA A 360 22.12 -10.69 -20.94
C ALA A 360 23.41 -9.84 -20.92
N ASN A 361 23.64 -9.12 -19.83
CA ASN A 361 24.85 -8.30 -19.65
C ASN A 361 26.13 -9.16 -19.52
N ILE A 362 26.05 -10.31 -18.85
CA ILE A 362 27.17 -11.26 -18.73
C ILE A 362 27.56 -11.81 -20.11
N ASP A 363 26.58 -12.26 -20.91
CA ASP A 363 26.84 -12.81 -22.24
C ASP A 363 27.50 -11.76 -23.16
N LEU A 364 27.03 -10.50 -23.11
CA LEU A 364 27.63 -9.38 -23.83
C LEU A 364 29.06 -9.08 -23.35
N LEU A 365 29.30 -9.11 -22.03
CA LEU A 365 30.62 -8.86 -21.46
C LEU A 365 31.63 -9.93 -21.89
N LEU A 366 31.24 -11.21 -21.89
CA LEU A 366 32.08 -12.31 -22.35
C LEU A 366 32.42 -12.20 -23.85
N GLU A 367 31.45 -11.81 -24.69
CA GLU A 367 31.67 -11.54 -26.11
C GLU A 367 32.71 -10.42 -26.30
N ASP A 368 32.53 -9.29 -25.62
CA ASP A 368 33.42 -8.14 -25.72
C ASP A 368 34.81 -8.45 -25.15
N ALA A 369 34.90 -9.20 -24.05
CA ALA A 369 36.15 -9.64 -23.45
C ALA A 369 36.95 -10.52 -24.42
N GLN A 370 36.28 -11.45 -25.11
CA GLN A 370 36.90 -12.28 -26.13
C GLN A 370 37.44 -11.42 -27.29
N GLN A 371 36.67 -10.44 -27.75
CA GLN A 371 37.12 -9.52 -28.81
C GLN A 371 38.37 -8.70 -28.39
N VAL A 372 38.40 -8.20 -27.16
CA VAL A 372 39.56 -7.47 -26.61
C VAL A 372 40.79 -8.38 -26.53
N VAL A 373 40.62 -9.63 -26.09
CA VAL A 373 41.70 -10.63 -26.05
C VAL A 373 42.22 -10.95 -27.45
N ASP A 374 41.34 -11.10 -28.44
CA ASP A 374 41.74 -11.38 -29.83
C ASP A 374 42.52 -10.22 -30.45
N ASN A 375 42.12 -8.97 -30.16
CA ASN A 375 42.86 -7.78 -30.58
C ASN A 375 44.26 -7.73 -29.92
N ALA A 376 44.36 -8.01 -28.61
CA ALA A 376 45.63 -8.06 -27.90
C ALA A 376 46.54 -9.17 -28.45
N ARG A 377 45.96 -10.35 -28.78
CA ARG A 377 46.68 -11.44 -29.44
C ARG A 377 47.23 -11.01 -30.80
N SER A 378 46.42 -10.35 -31.63
CA SER A 378 46.85 -9.87 -32.95
C SER A 378 47.97 -8.85 -32.84
N ASP A 379 47.87 -7.87 -31.93
CA ASP A 379 48.93 -6.87 -31.71
C ASP A 379 50.24 -7.52 -31.24
N ALA A 380 50.15 -8.46 -30.31
CA ALA A 380 51.32 -9.21 -29.84
C ALA A 380 51.98 -10.01 -30.98
N GLU A 381 51.20 -10.69 -31.81
CA GLU A 381 51.69 -11.44 -32.97
C GLU A 381 52.40 -10.52 -33.99
N ASP A 382 51.78 -9.39 -34.32
CA ASP A 382 52.35 -8.39 -35.23
C ASP A 382 53.66 -7.81 -34.69
N LYS A 383 53.73 -7.49 -33.40
CA LYS A 383 54.94 -6.98 -32.74
C LYS A 383 56.06 -8.01 -32.70
N ILE A 384 55.74 -9.28 -32.42
CA ILE A 384 56.72 -10.38 -32.46
C ILE A 384 57.25 -10.57 -33.89
N ASN A 385 56.37 -10.51 -34.89
CA ASN A 385 56.76 -10.63 -36.31
C ASN A 385 57.64 -9.45 -36.75
N GLU A 386 57.33 -8.22 -36.33
CA GLU A 386 58.17 -7.05 -36.57
C GLU A 386 59.56 -7.22 -35.96
N ALA A 387 59.63 -7.60 -34.68
CA ALA A 387 60.89 -7.84 -33.97
C ALA A 387 61.71 -8.99 -34.61
N ALA A 388 61.06 -10.08 -35.00
CA ALA A 388 61.68 -11.20 -35.69
C ALA A 388 62.24 -10.82 -37.08
N SER A 389 61.56 -9.94 -37.82
CA SER A 389 62.06 -9.45 -39.11
C SER A 389 63.40 -8.69 -39.00
N ARG A 390 63.69 -8.15 -37.80
CA ARG A 390 64.91 -7.41 -37.47
C ARG A 390 65.88 -8.21 -36.59
N GLU A 391 65.69 -9.52 -36.46
CA GLU A 391 66.46 -10.39 -35.55
C GLU A 391 67.98 -10.36 -35.80
N THR A 392 68.41 -10.14 -37.05
CA THR A 392 69.83 -10.03 -37.42
C THR A 392 70.48 -8.70 -37.01
N THR A 393 69.66 -7.68 -36.73
CA THR A 393 70.09 -6.32 -36.37
C THR A 393 69.91 -5.99 -34.90
N ILE A 394 69.06 -6.72 -34.17
CA ILE A 394 68.90 -6.58 -32.72
C ILE A 394 70.03 -7.31 -31.98
N GLY A 395 70.62 -6.65 -30.98
CA GLY A 395 71.74 -7.17 -30.18
C GLY A 395 71.38 -8.40 -29.34
N SER A 396 72.35 -9.01 -28.65
CA SER A 396 72.12 -10.23 -27.85
C SER A 396 71.03 -10.08 -26.79
N ALA A 397 70.93 -8.92 -26.15
CA ALA A 397 69.87 -8.61 -25.17
C ALA A 397 68.49 -8.48 -25.83
N GLY A 398 68.41 -7.96 -27.06
CA GLY A 398 67.16 -7.89 -27.82
C GLY A 398 66.68 -9.26 -28.27
N LYS A 399 67.60 -10.17 -28.60
CA LYS A 399 67.27 -11.58 -28.91
C LYS A 399 66.71 -12.34 -27.72
N GLU A 400 67.25 -12.11 -26.53
CA GLU A 400 66.71 -12.68 -25.28
C GLU A 400 65.27 -12.18 -25.04
N LYS A 401 65.02 -10.87 -25.24
CA LYS A 401 63.68 -10.29 -25.13
C LYS A 401 62.68 -10.81 -26.16
N LEU A 402 63.10 -11.03 -27.40
CA LEU A 402 62.26 -11.65 -28.42
C LEU A 402 61.88 -13.09 -28.05
N GLU A 403 62.80 -13.84 -27.45
CA GLU A 403 62.51 -15.19 -26.97
C GLU A 403 61.57 -15.17 -25.76
N ASP A 404 61.76 -14.25 -24.81
CA ASP A 404 60.82 -14.03 -23.72
C ASP A 404 59.42 -13.65 -24.24
N ALA A 405 59.34 -12.82 -25.29
CA ALA A 405 58.07 -12.44 -25.93
C ALA A 405 57.34 -13.64 -26.54
N ARG A 406 58.06 -14.52 -27.25
CA ARG A 406 57.50 -15.77 -27.79
C ARG A 406 57.02 -16.69 -26.67
N ASN A 407 57.79 -16.80 -25.59
CA ASN A 407 57.40 -17.59 -24.42
C ASN A 407 56.15 -17.02 -23.73
N ALA A 408 56.01 -15.70 -23.62
CA ALA A 408 54.82 -15.03 -23.09
C ALA A 408 53.61 -15.25 -24.02
N PHE A 409 53.79 -15.12 -25.34
CA PHE A 409 52.74 -15.40 -26.32
C PHE A 409 52.24 -16.86 -26.24
N GLU A 410 53.16 -17.83 -26.13
CA GLU A 410 52.80 -19.24 -25.92
C GLU A 410 52.09 -19.48 -24.58
N LYS A 411 52.43 -18.72 -23.52
CA LYS A 411 51.69 -18.77 -22.25
C LYS A 411 50.26 -18.24 -22.43
N GLY A 412 50.08 -17.16 -23.20
CA GLY A 412 48.77 -16.65 -23.60
C GLY A 412 47.96 -17.71 -24.33
N ASP A 413 48.51 -18.32 -25.37
CA ASP A 413 47.82 -19.38 -26.14
C ASP A 413 47.46 -20.62 -25.30
N ARG A 414 48.15 -20.86 -24.17
CA ARG A 414 47.87 -21.98 -23.25
C ARG A 414 47.00 -21.59 -22.05
N ALA A 415 46.76 -20.31 -21.81
CA ALA A 415 45.97 -19.85 -20.68
C ALA A 415 44.48 -20.22 -20.88
N ALA A 416 43.81 -20.64 -19.81
CA ALA A 416 42.41 -21.03 -19.85
C ALA A 416 41.47 -19.80 -19.84
N ALA A 417 41.69 -18.90 -18.88
CA ALA A 417 40.86 -17.71 -18.65
C ALA A 417 41.21 -16.55 -19.60
N LEU A 418 40.20 -15.80 -20.04
CA LEU A 418 40.38 -14.63 -20.91
C LEU A 418 41.29 -13.55 -20.31
N GLY A 419 41.11 -13.21 -19.02
CA GLY A 419 41.95 -12.23 -18.35
C GLY A 419 43.42 -12.63 -18.26
N ASP A 420 43.72 -13.92 -18.07
CA ASP A 420 45.10 -14.42 -18.07
C ASP A 420 45.70 -14.37 -19.49
N LYS A 421 44.92 -14.69 -20.53
CA LYS A 421 45.33 -14.54 -21.94
C LYS A 421 45.69 -13.10 -22.25
N TYR A 422 44.82 -12.16 -21.89
CA TYR A 422 45.03 -10.72 -22.12
C TYR A 422 46.36 -10.25 -21.52
N VAL A 423 46.60 -10.53 -20.23
CA VAL A 423 47.84 -10.15 -19.54
C VAL A 423 49.08 -10.70 -20.24
N TYR A 424 49.07 -11.97 -20.65
CA TYR A 424 50.21 -12.58 -21.34
C TYR A 424 50.42 -12.03 -22.76
N TYR A 425 49.36 -11.71 -23.50
CA TYR A 425 49.51 -11.09 -24.81
C TYR A 425 50.05 -9.66 -24.70
N MET A 426 49.58 -8.88 -23.72
CA MET A 426 50.16 -7.56 -23.41
C MET A 426 51.63 -7.66 -23.00
N GLU A 427 51.99 -8.67 -22.20
CA GLU A 427 53.39 -8.95 -21.85
C GLU A 427 54.24 -9.32 -23.08
N ALA A 428 53.71 -10.15 -23.97
CA ALA A 428 54.37 -10.54 -25.20
C ALA A 428 54.61 -9.35 -26.14
N ALA A 429 53.59 -8.49 -26.34
CA ALA A 429 53.69 -7.28 -27.15
C ALA A 429 54.77 -6.34 -26.60
N GLY A 430 54.77 -6.08 -25.28
CA GLY A 430 55.76 -5.21 -24.65
C GLY A 430 57.19 -5.77 -24.68
N LEU A 431 57.37 -7.09 -24.54
CA LEU A 431 58.69 -7.72 -24.66
C LEU A 431 59.22 -7.69 -26.11
N ALA A 432 58.33 -7.85 -27.09
CA ALA A 432 58.67 -7.72 -28.50
C ALA A 432 59.06 -6.29 -28.88
N ALA A 433 58.37 -5.27 -28.34
CA ALA A 433 58.75 -3.87 -28.47
C ALA A 433 60.15 -3.60 -27.85
N ALA A 434 60.37 -4.07 -26.62
CA ALA A 434 61.67 -3.93 -25.94
C ALA A 434 62.82 -4.62 -26.68
N ALA A 435 62.55 -5.71 -27.43
CA ALA A 435 63.54 -6.39 -28.26
C ALA A 435 64.09 -5.51 -29.39
N LEU A 436 63.28 -4.56 -29.89
CA LEU A 436 63.64 -3.60 -30.93
C LEU A 436 64.48 -2.41 -30.41
N GLY A 437 64.74 -2.33 -29.10
CA GLY A 437 65.47 -1.22 -28.49
C GLY A 437 64.61 -0.01 -28.15
N GLU A 438 63.28 -0.17 -28.21
CA GLU A 438 62.32 0.69 -27.53
C GLU A 438 62.52 0.53 -25.98
N LYS A 439 62.28 1.58 -25.18
CA LYS A 439 62.80 1.69 -23.79
C LYS A 439 62.11 0.69 -22.84
N SER A 440 62.64 0.54 -21.61
CA SER A 440 62.24 -0.52 -20.66
C SER A 440 60.73 -0.76 -20.52
N PHE A 441 60.34 -2.04 -20.65
CA PHE A 441 58.99 -2.62 -20.51
C PHE A 441 58.05 -1.91 -19.52
N ALA A 442 58.49 -1.56 -18.30
CA ALA A 442 57.63 -0.88 -17.33
C ALA A 442 57.20 0.53 -17.76
N GLN A 443 58.10 1.32 -18.34
CA GLN A 443 57.77 2.67 -18.84
C GLN A 443 57.04 2.62 -20.17
N GLU A 444 57.36 1.65 -21.03
CA GLU A 444 56.74 1.54 -22.35
C GLU A 444 55.33 0.97 -22.25
N SER A 445 55.12 -0.05 -21.41
CA SER A 445 53.79 -0.56 -21.04
C SER A 445 52.94 0.52 -20.38
N ASP A 446 53.47 1.28 -19.42
CA ASP A 446 52.73 2.39 -18.80
C ASP A 446 52.35 3.49 -19.80
N VAL A 447 53.25 3.80 -20.75
CA VAL A 447 52.96 4.76 -21.83
C VAL A 447 51.90 4.21 -22.78
N GLN A 448 51.96 2.92 -23.13
CA GLN A 448 51.02 2.30 -24.06
C GLN A 448 49.62 2.15 -23.45
N LEU A 449 49.53 1.74 -22.17
CA LEU A 449 48.30 1.73 -21.38
C LEU A 449 47.69 3.12 -21.29
N LYS A 450 48.48 4.14 -20.94
CA LYS A 450 47.99 5.53 -20.89
C LYS A 450 47.56 6.07 -22.24
N ILE A 451 48.23 5.67 -23.32
CA ILE A 451 47.79 6.06 -24.67
C ILE A 451 46.43 5.43 -24.95
N ALA A 452 46.25 4.13 -24.71
CA ALA A 452 44.98 3.44 -24.94
C ALA A 452 43.84 4.03 -24.07
N GLU A 453 44.11 4.28 -22.79
CA GLU A 453 43.19 4.97 -21.87
C GLU A 453 42.78 6.35 -22.41
N ILE A 454 43.73 7.14 -22.93
CA ILE A 454 43.43 8.46 -23.48
C ILE A 454 42.68 8.34 -24.81
N GLU A 455 42.97 7.35 -25.66
CA GLU A 455 42.19 7.09 -26.87
C GLU A 455 40.73 6.78 -26.55
N ASP A 456 40.50 5.94 -25.54
CA ASP A 456 39.16 5.65 -25.01
C ASP A 456 38.46 6.93 -24.55
N LEU A 457 39.09 7.70 -23.67
CA LEU A 457 38.54 8.95 -23.15
C LEU A 457 38.25 9.96 -24.27
N LEU A 458 39.07 10.02 -25.31
CA LEU A 458 38.83 10.86 -26.47
C LEU A 458 37.60 10.39 -27.26
N ASN A 459 37.50 9.10 -27.56
CA ASN A 459 36.35 8.57 -28.29
C ASN A 459 35.04 8.80 -27.52
N ARG A 460 35.07 8.60 -26.20
CA ARG A 460 33.94 8.87 -25.30
C ARG A 460 33.59 10.36 -25.23
N ALA A 461 34.59 11.23 -25.10
CA ALA A 461 34.39 12.68 -25.14
C ALA A 461 33.75 13.15 -26.45
N GLU A 462 34.13 12.56 -27.58
CA GLU A 462 33.52 12.85 -28.88
C GLU A 462 32.06 12.39 -28.95
N GLY A 463 31.74 11.25 -28.32
CA GLY A 463 30.36 10.78 -28.13
C GLY A 463 29.48 11.78 -27.37
N ASP A 464 30.05 12.46 -26.37
CA ASP A 464 29.40 13.57 -25.65
C ASP A 464 29.36 14.90 -26.44
N GLY A 465 29.88 14.92 -27.69
CA GLY A 465 29.96 16.13 -28.51
C GLY A 465 31.04 17.13 -28.06
N ILE A 466 31.99 16.70 -27.22
CA ILE A 466 33.11 17.55 -26.77
C ILE A 466 34.12 17.72 -27.91
N ASN A 467 34.49 18.96 -28.21
CA ASN A 467 35.52 19.22 -29.21
C ASN A 467 36.92 18.83 -28.69
N ILE A 468 37.42 17.71 -29.21
CA ILE A 468 38.71 17.10 -28.84
C ILE A 468 39.74 17.05 -29.99
N ALA A 469 39.53 17.81 -31.07
CA ALA A 469 40.41 17.76 -32.24
C ALA A 469 41.88 18.12 -31.89
N GLY A 470 42.07 19.05 -30.95
CA GLY A 470 43.40 19.44 -30.46
C GLY A 470 44.07 18.34 -29.66
N GLU A 471 43.32 17.66 -28.79
CA GLU A 471 43.81 16.56 -27.95
C GLU A 471 44.13 15.31 -28.78
N LYS A 472 43.33 15.00 -29.82
CA LYS A 472 43.65 13.95 -30.80
C LYS A 472 44.96 14.24 -31.53
N ALA A 473 45.15 15.47 -32.00
CA ALA A 473 46.39 15.87 -32.67
C ALA A 473 47.61 15.82 -31.72
N GLU A 474 47.44 16.23 -30.46
CA GLU A 474 48.47 16.14 -29.45
C GLU A 474 48.80 14.68 -29.08
N LEU A 475 47.80 13.81 -28.96
CA LEU A 475 48.00 12.39 -28.73
C LEU A 475 48.78 11.74 -29.88
N GLU A 476 48.44 12.05 -31.14
CA GLU A 476 49.19 11.57 -32.29
C GLU A 476 50.63 12.07 -32.30
N MET A 477 50.87 13.32 -31.89
CA MET A 477 52.24 13.80 -31.71
C MET A 477 52.98 13.03 -30.62
N LEU A 478 52.33 12.69 -29.50
CA LEU A 478 52.93 11.91 -28.41
C LEU A 478 53.18 10.45 -28.81
N LYS A 479 52.25 9.83 -29.56
CA LYS A 479 52.41 8.49 -30.14
C LYS A 479 53.59 8.41 -31.10
N ASN A 480 53.87 9.48 -31.85
CA ASN A 480 54.99 9.56 -32.77
C ASN A 480 56.32 9.99 -32.10
N ASN A 481 56.27 10.48 -30.87
CA ASN A 481 57.45 10.97 -30.12
C ASN A 481 57.52 10.34 -28.72
N ARG A 482 57.45 9.01 -28.66
CA ARG A 482 57.37 8.25 -27.40
C ARG A 482 58.60 8.39 -26.50
N GLU A 483 59.73 8.83 -27.05
CA GLU A 483 61.01 8.92 -26.33
C GLU A 483 61.15 10.16 -25.42
N LEU A 484 60.15 11.04 -25.38
CA LEU A 484 60.17 12.27 -24.58
C LEU A 484 60.35 11.95 -23.08
N PRO A 485 61.33 12.58 -22.39
CA PRO A 485 61.57 12.34 -20.95
C PRO A 485 60.37 12.64 -20.04
N ASP A 486 59.43 13.44 -20.50
CA ASP A 486 58.23 13.91 -19.80
C ASP A 486 56.93 13.28 -20.32
N ILE A 487 56.99 12.22 -21.13
CA ILE A 487 55.80 11.70 -21.84
C ILE A 487 54.65 11.29 -20.92
N ILE A 488 54.91 10.59 -19.82
CA ILE A 488 53.88 10.21 -18.84
C ILE A 488 53.17 11.47 -18.31
N SER A 489 53.95 12.49 -17.93
CA SER A 489 53.39 13.75 -17.43
C SER A 489 52.57 14.49 -18.49
N ARG A 490 52.94 14.38 -19.77
CA ARG A 490 52.16 14.93 -20.88
C ARG A 490 50.87 14.16 -21.14
N LEU A 491 50.90 12.83 -21.06
CA LEU A 491 49.71 11.99 -21.15
C LEU A 491 48.75 12.27 -19.98
N ASP A 492 49.25 12.37 -18.75
CA ASP A 492 48.44 12.77 -17.59
C ASP A 492 47.83 14.17 -17.76
N SER A 493 48.60 15.11 -18.30
CA SER A 493 48.11 16.46 -18.62
C SER A 493 47.06 16.43 -19.73
N LEU A 494 47.15 15.49 -20.67
CA LEU A 494 46.18 15.29 -21.73
C LEU A 494 44.88 14.72 -21.17
N LYS A 495 44.94 13.66 -20.35
CA LYS A 495 43.80 13.12 -19.58
C LYS A 495 43.11 14.22 -18.77
N ALA A 496 43.87 14.98 -17.98
CA ALA A 496 43.32 16.06 -17.16
C ALA A 496 42.64 17.16 -18.00
N ARG A 497 43.13 17.47 -19.21
CA ARG A 497 42.48 18.42 -20.12
C ARG A 497 41.19 17.89 -20.71
N ILE A 498 41.12 16.61 -21.08
CA ILE A 498 39.89 15.98 -21.59
C ILE A 498 38.81 16.04 -20.51
N VAL A 499 39.12 15.58 -19.29
CA VAL A 499 38.21 15.65 -18.14
C VAL A 499 37.87 17.10 -17.79
N GLY A 500 38.84 18.01 -17.87
CA GLY A 500 38.62 19.44 -17.65
C GLY A 500 37.63 20.06 -18.65
N LYS A 501 37.68 19.66 -19.92
CA LYS A 501 36.69 20.08 -20.94
C LYS A 501 35.31 19.53 -20.66
N ALA A 502 35.21 18.26 -20.28
CA ALA A 502 33.95 17.66 -19.85
C ALA A 502 33.33 18.45 -18.70
N LYS A 503 34.12 18.78 -17.68
CA LYS A 503 33.69 19.61 -16.54
C LYS A 503 33.27 21.03 -16.94
N ILE A 504 33.89 21.63 -17.96
CA ILE A 504 33.47 22.96 -18.44
C ILE A 504 32.12 22.90 -19.16
N ILE A 505 31.89 21.87 -19.98
CA ILE A 505 30.68 21.74 -20.80
C ILE A 505 29.50 21.24 -19.96
N PHE A 506 29.76 20.27 -19.09
CA PHE A 506 28.74 19.57 -18.30
C PHE A 506 28.79 19.91 -16.80
N GLY A 507 29.55 20.94 -16.41
CA GLY A 507 29.69 21.33 -14.99
C GLY A 507 28.37 21.72 -14.31
N GLY A 508 27.35 22.11 -15.08
CA GLY A 508 26.02 22.40 -14.57
C GLY A 508 25.21 21.16 -14.16
N LEU A 509 25.64 19.95 -14.52
CA LEU A 509 24.93 18.71 -14.15
C LEU A 509 24.85 18.51 -12.64
N GLU A 510 25.83 18.98 -11.86
CA GLU A 510 25.80 18.87 -10.40
C GLU A 510 24.66 19.72 -9.79
N GLU A 511 24.48 20.94 -10.30
CA GLU A 511 23.42 21.86 -9.87
C GLU A 511 22.05 21.34 -10.32
N GLN A 512 21.93 20.94 -11.59
CA GLN A 512 20.71 20.37 -12.14
C GLN A 512 20.28 19.11 -11.38
N ARG A 513 21.23 18.24 -11.01
CA ARG A 513 21.00 17.06 -10.19
C ARG A 513 20.42 17.42 -8.82
N GLU A 514 21.03 18.37 -8.13
CA GLU A 514 20.61 18.77 -6.79
C GLU A 514 19.20 19.36 -6.81
N GLU A 515 18.92 20.24 -7.76
CA GLU A 515 17.61 20.85 -7.96
C GLU A 515 16.54 19.80 -8.31
N LEU A 516 16.82 18.91 -9.27
CA LEU A 516 15.89 17.87 -9.69
C LEU A 516 15.58 16.89 -8.55
N LEU A 517 16.61 16.40 -7.85
CA LEU A 517 16.41 15.48 -6.73
C LEU A 517 15.60 16.13 -5.60
N GLN A 518 15.78 17.44 -5.37
CA GLN A 518 14.96 18.18 -4.41
C GLN A 518 13.50 18.24 -4.87
N LYS A 519 13.24 18.58 -6.14
CA LYS A 519 11.87 18.59 -6.69
C LYS A 519 11.19 17.22 -6.56
N LEU A 520 11.88 16.16 -6.97
CA LEU A 520 11.35 14.79 -6.90
C LEU A 520 10.99 14.36 -5.47
N ARG A 521 11.81 14.72 -4.48
CA ARG A 521 11.52 14.45 -3.06
C ARG A 521 10.35 15.26 -2.52
N LEU A 522 10.13 16.48 -3.02
CA LEU A 522 8.97 17.28 -2.64
C LEU A 522 7.68 16.74 -3.26
N ALA A 523 7.79 16.08 -4.41
CA ALA A 523 6.68 15.42 -5.11
C ALA A 523 6.37 14.00 -4.62
N ASP A 524 7.23 13.42 -3.78
CA ASP A 524 7.21 11.99 -3.41
C ASP A 524 7.20 11.05 -4.64
N ALA A 525 7.88 11.46 -5.73
CA ALA A 525 7.92 10.74 -7.00
C ALA A 525 9.00 9.65 -7.01
N ASP A 526 8.78 8.59 -6.24
CA ASP A 526 9.74 7.50 -6.05
C ASP A 526 10.16 6.80 -7.34
N ASP A 527 9.24 6.64 -8.30
CA ASP A 527 9.50 6.05 -9.62
C ASP A 527 10.49 6.87 -10.44
N LEU A 528 10.33 8.20 -10.46
CA LEU A 528 11.23 9.13 -11.14
C LEU A 528 12.58 9.25 -10.40
N ILE A 529 12.60 9.10 -9.06
CA ILE A 529 13.84 8.98 -8.29
C ILE A 529 14.61 7.73 -8.70
N VAL A 530 13.93 6.59 -8.87
CA VAL A 530 14.56 5.36 -9.36
C VAL A 530 15.11 5.56 -10.78
N GLN A 531 14.32 6.16 -11.69
CA GLN A 531 14.79 6.48 -13.05
C GLN A 531 16.05 7.37 -13.02
N MET A 532 16.07 8.38 -12.15
CA MET A 532 17.23 9.26 -11.97
C MET A 532 18.46 8.49 -11.47
N GLN A 533 18.28 7.60 -10.49
CA GLN A 533 19.38 6.77 -9.94
C GLN A 533 19.94 5.80 -10.99
N ASP A 534 19.08 5.24 -11.83
CA ASP A 534 19.51 4.37 -12.93
C ASP A 534 20.31 5.14 -13.98
N ALA A 535 19.89 6.37 -14.30
CA ALA A 535 20.68 7.26 -15.18
C ALA A 535 22.04 7.62 -14.58
N GLU A 536 22.11 7.81 -13.26
CA GLU A 536 23.33 8.18 -12.53
C GLU A 536 24.34 7.04 -12.32
N ARG A 537 23.92 5.79 -12.52
CA ARG A 537 24.68 4.59 -12.13
C ARG A 537 26.09 4.59 -12.75
N GLY A 538 27.13 4.55 -11.91
CA GLY A 538 28.54 4.58 -12.34
C GLY A 538 29.08 5.95 -12.76
N ILE A 539 28.26 7.00 -12.78
CA ILE A 539 28.68 8.39 -13.07
C ILE A 539 28.77 9.20 -11.79
N ILE A 540 27.84 9.00 -10.85
CA ILE A 540 27.81 9.72 -9.58
C ILE A 540 28.56 8.94 -8.50
N VAL A 541 29.61 9.55 -7.95
CA VAL A 541 30.42 8.98 -6.86
C VAL A 541 30.40 9.97 -5.69
N ASN A 542 29.95 9.50 -4.51
CA ASN A 542 29.79 10.34 -3.32
C ASN A 542 28.95 11.61 -3.57
N GLY A 543 27.89 11.49 -4.37
CA GLY A 543 26.97 12.61 -4.68
C GLY A 543 27.55 13.65 -5.63
N ARG A 544 28.67 13.37 -6.32
CA ARG A 544 29.27 14.26 -7.33
C ARG A 544 29.46 13.53 -8.64
N VAL A 545 29.41 14.28 -9.74
CA VAL A 545 29.71 13.75 -11.07
C VAL A 545 31.20 13.43 -11.17
N ASP A 546 31.52 12.15 -11.39
CA ASP A 546 32.86 11.75 -11.81
C ASP A 546 32.97 11.98 -13.31
N TYR A 547 33.47 13.14 -13.72
CA TYR A 547 33.63 13.49 -15.13
C TYR A 547 34.62 12.59 -15.88
N GLY A 548 35.51 11.86 -15.19
CA GLY A 548 36.38 10.90 -15.84
C GLY A 548 35.59 9.67 -16.28
N ASN A 549 34.87 9.08 -15.33
CA ASN A 549 34.07 7.88 -15.56
C ASN A 549 32.78 8.18 -16.33
N GLY A 550 32.26 9.40 -16.23
CA GLY A 550 31.04 9.84 -16.89
C GLY A 550 31.20 10.14 -18.38
N LEU A 551 32.43 10.35 -18.88
CA LEU A 551 32.68 10.62 -20.30
C LEU A 551 32.04 9.57 -21.21
N GLY A 552 31.38 10.02 -22.27
CA GLY A 552 30.56 9.21 -23.17
C GLY A 552 29.10 9.04 -22.71
N ARG A 553 28.78 9.46 -21.48
CA ARG A 553 27.43 9.42 -20.90
C ARG A 553 26.94 10.78 -20.39
N LEU A 554 27.77 11.82 -20.37
CA LEU A 554 27.40 13.12 -19.79
C LEU A 554 26.34 13.83 -20.62
N ALA A 555 26.38 13.71 -21.95
CA ALA A 555 25.36 14.28 -22.82
C ALA A 555 24.00 13.57 -22.65
N TRP A 556 24.04 12.25 -22.46
CA TRP A 556 22.84 11.46 -22.21
C TRP A 556 22.27 11.72 -20.81
N LEU A 557 23.11 11.75 -19.77
CA LEU A 557 22.69 12.06 -18.39
C LEU A 557 21.97 13.41 -18.32
N ARG A 558 22.48 14.42 -19.05
CA ARG A 558 21.81 15.70 -19.20
C ARG A 558 20.40 15.55 -19.79
N SER A 559 20.28 14.79 -20.87
CA SER A 559 18.99 14.54 -21.54
C SER A 559 18.02 13.76 -20.65
N GLU A 560 18.50 12.83 -19.83
CA GLU A 560 17.65 12.10 -18.87
C GLU A 560 17.16 13.02 -17.76
N TYR A 561 18.02 13.87 -17.20
CA TYR A 561 17.56 14.88 -16.23
C TYR A 561 16.51 15.82 -16.82
N GLU A 562 16.72 16.30 -18.04
CA GLU A 562 15.74 17.13 -18.76
C GLU A 562 14.41 16.34 -18.99
N SER A 563 14.48 15.06 -19.36
CA SER A 563 13.31 14.19 -19.56
C SER A 563 12.53 13.91 -18.27
N ILE A 564 13.23 13.63 -17.18
CA ILE A 564 12.62 13.40 -15.86
C ILE A 564 11.96 14.68 -15.35
N GLU A 565 12.61 15.82 -15.54
CA GLU A 565 12.05 17.13 -15.21
C GLU A 565 10.79 17.43 -16.03
N GLU A 566 10.79 17.17 -17.34
CA GLU A 566 9.61 17.32 -18.20
C GLU A 566 8.46 16.38 -17.79
N GLN A 567 8.75 15.15 -17.38
CA GLN A 567 7.74 14.21 -16.88
C GLN A 567 7.11 14.71 -15.58
N LEU A 568 7.94 15.17 -14.63
CA LEU A 568 7.47 15.74 -13.37
C LEU A 568 6.61 16.98 -13.63
N GLU A 569 7.08 17.91 -14.47
CA GLU A 569 6.35 19.15 -14.79
C GLU A 569 5.06 18.90 -15.59
N GLY A 570 5.00 17.79 -16.33
CA GLY A 570 3.81 17.34 -17.05
C GLY A 570 2.73 16.74 -16.15
N ASP A 571 3.09 16.28 -14.94
CA ASP A 571 2.16 15.76 -13.95
C ASP A 571 1.64 16.88 -13.04
N PHE A 572 0.36 17.19 -13.18
CA PHE A 572 -0.28 18.26 -12.43
C PHE A 572 -0.40 17.96 -10.93
N GLU A 573 -0.59 16.69 -10.53
CA GLU A 573 -0.72 16.31 -9.12
C GLU A 573 0.66 16.41 -8.44
N ALA A 574 1.67 15.79 -9.04
CA ALA A 574 3.05 15.84 -8.54
C ALA A 574 3.56 17.28 -8.41
N MET A 575 3.29 18.15 -9.39
CA MET A 575 3.68 19.57 -9.29
C MET A 575 2.93 20.35 -8.21
N ASN A 576 1.66 20.01 -7.93
CA ASN A 576 0.97 20.61 -6.79
C ASN A 576 1.60 20.19 -5.47
N ASP A 577 2.05 18.94 -5.35
CA ASP A 577 2.74 18.44 -4.17
C ASP A 577 4.11 19.11 -4.00
N VAL A 578 4.88 19.31 -5.09
CA VAL A 578 6.12 20.11 -5.06
C VAL A 578 5.86 21.49 -4.48
N VAL A 579 4.82 22.18 -4.96
CA VAL A 579 4.47 23.51 -4.48
C VAL A 579 4.02 23.46 -3.02
N ALA A 580 3.08 22.59 -2.67
CA ALA A 580 2.53 22.49 -1.32
C ALA A 580 3.61 22.19 -0.27
N ASN A 581 4.50 21.25 -0.58
CA ASN A 581 5.58 20.83 0.31
C ASN A 581 6.76 21.82 0.35
N SER A 582 6.84 22.75 -0.60
CA SER A 582 7.83 23.84 -0.62
C SER A 582 7.42 25.09 0.18
N ILE A 583 6.18 25.17 0.65
CA ILE A 583 5.66 26.35 1.36
C ILE A 583 6.17 26.38 2.81
N VAL A 584 6.83 27.48 3.16
CA VAL A 584 7.22 27.80 4.54
C VAL A 584 6.24 28.82 5.12
N THR A 585 5.75 28.60 6.33
CA THR A 585 4.83 29.52 7.01
C THR A 585 5.58 30.36 8.04
N ASP A 586 5.63 31.68 7.84
CA ASP A 586 6.05 32.65 8.85
C ASP A 586 4.82 33.22 9.56
N VAL A 587 4.82 33.24 10.89
CA VAL A 587 3.68 33.71 11.68
C VAL A 587 4.06 34.94 12.49
N SER A 588 3.29 36.02 12.35
CA SER A 588 3.44 37.24 13.13
C SER A 588 2.13 37.63 13.82
N LEU A 589 2.24 38.08 15.07
CA LEU A 589 1.08 38.54 15.83
C LEU A 589 0.93 40.05 15.67
N VAL A 590 -0.22 40.50 15.18
CA VAL A 590 -0.57 41.92 15.09
C VAL A 590 -1.63 42.23 16.15
N VAL A 591 -1.23 43.01 17.15
CA VAL A 591 -2.15 43.53 18.17
C VAL A 591 -2.71 44.85 17.67
N GLY A 592 -4.05 44.93 17.57
CA GLY A 592 -4.74 46.17 17.21
C GLY A 592 -4.54 47.26 18.27
N LYS A 593 -5.16 48.43 18.06
CA LYS A 593 -5.07 49.54 19.01
C LYS A 593 -5.64 49.14 20.38
N VAL A 594 -4.76 48.96 21.36
CA VAL A 594 -5.12 48.56 22.72
C VAL A 594 -6.02 49.62 23.36
N ARG A 595 -7.15 49.18 23.94
CA ARG A 595 -8.04 50.00 24.75
C ARG A 595 -8.01 49.48 26.18
N ILE A 596 -7.68 50.36 27.12
CA ILE A 596 -7.76 50.05 28.55
C ILE A 596 -9.23 49.83 28.92
N ASP A 597 -9.50 48.79 29.71
CA ASP A 597 -10.84 48.35 30.14
C ASP A 597 -11.78 47.98 28.97
N GLY A 598 -11.20 47.49 27.85
CA GLY A 598 -11.96 47.05 26.70
C GLY A 598 -11.28 45.95 25.89
N PRO A 599 -12.04 45.18 25.11
CA PRO A 599 -11.49 44.15 24.25
C PRO A 599 -10.67 44.78 23.11
N THR A 600 -9.50 44.20 22.87
CA THR A 600 -8.60 44.53 21.76
C THR A 600 -8.60 43.36 20.78
N ASP A 601 -8.78 43.68 19.50
CA ASP A 601 -8.72 42.69 18.43
C ASP A 601 -7.26 42.29 18.20
N ILE A 602 -7.01 40.97 18.15
CA ILE A 602 -5.71 40.41 17.81
C ILE A 602 -5.86 39.60 16.54
N THR A 603 -4.98 39.86 15.59
CA THR A 603 -4.92 39.15 14.32
C THR A 603 -3.59 38.44 14.23
N LEU A 604 -3.62 37.17 13.82
CA LEU A 604 -2.45 36.41 13.44
C LEU A 604 -2.25 36.58 11.94
N ASN A 605 -1.13 37.17 11.52
CA ASN A 605 -0.75 37.21 10.12
C ASN A 605 0.18 36.04 9.83
N ALA A 606 -0.30 35.08 9.04
CA ALA A 606 0.49 33.99 8.49
C ALA A 606 0.93 34.37 7.08
N LEU A 607 2.23 34.37 6.83
CA LEU A 607 2.84 34.59 5.53
C LEU A 607 3.33 33.25 4.99
N PHE A 608 2.67 32.74 3.95
CA PHE A 608 3.09 31.54 3.24
C PHE A 608 4.10 31.96 2.17
N LYS A 609 5.35 31.55 2.34
CA LYS A 609 6.46 31.83 1.43
C LYS A 609 6.79 30.58 0.63
N ASN A 610 6.86 30.71 -0.69
CA ASN A 610 7.50 29.71 -1.51
C ASN A 610 9.01 30.01 -1.55
N THR A 611 9.81 29.26 -0.80
CA THR A 611 11.25 29.56 -0.70
C THR A 611 12.05 29.17 -1.94
N ASN A 612 11.46 28.40 -2.87
CA ASN A 612 12.15 27.81 -4.01
C ASN A 612 11.60 28.30 -5.38
N ASP A 613 10.77 29.35 -5.39
CA ASP A 613 10.27 30.04 -6.59
C ASP A 613 9.51 29.14 -7.60
N TYR A 614 9.04 27.95 -7.17
CA TYR A 614 8.35 27.00 -8.05
C TYR A 614 6.98 27.53 -8.55
N ALA A 615 6.30 28.39 -7.78
CA ALA A 615 5.14 29.19 -8.21
C ALA A 615 4.70 30.21 -7.14
N GLY A 616 4.18 31.37 -7.59
CA GLY A 616 3.33 32.28 -6.81
C GLY A 616 4.04 33.42 -6.05
N GLU A 617 3.31 34.51 -5.81
CA GLU A 617 3.71 35.57 -4.86
C GLU A 617 3.40 35.11 -3.42
N ASP A 618 4.19 35.57 -2.44
CA ASP A 618 3.94 35.32 -1.02
C ASP A 618 2.47 35.61 -0.66
N VAL A 619 1.80 34.66 0.00
CA VAL A 619 0.39 34.81 0.37
C VAL A 619 0.30 35.18 1.85
N GLU A 620 -0.16 36.39 2.14
CA GLU A 620 -0.46 36.84 3.50
C GLU A 620 -1.93 36.54 3.86
N VAL A 621 -2.13 35.73 4.90
CA VAL A 621 -3.43 35.39 5.46
C VAL A 621 -3.54 35.99 6.86
N SER A 622 -4.50 36.88 7.04
CA SER A 622 -4.85 37.45 8.34
C SER A 622 -5.97 36.64 9.00
N VAL A 623 -5.64 35.90 10.06
CA VAL A 623 -6.59 35.12 10.85
C VAL A 623 -6.95 35.89 12.13
N PRO A 624 -8.21 36.34 12.31
CA PRO A 624 -8.65 36.93 13.56
C PRO A 624 -8.68 35.85 14.65
N LEU A 625 -7.97 36.05 15.76
CA LEU A 625 -7.94 35.06 16.84
C LEU A 625 -9.24 35.11 17.65
N PRO A 626 -9.85 33.95 17.97
CA PRO A 626 -11.04 33.90 18.82
C PRO A 626 -10.67 34.21 20.27
N GLY A 627 -10.91 35.45 20.69
CA GLY A 627 -10.69 35.89 22.06
C GLY A 627 -10.78 37.41 22.19
N LYS A 628 -11.22 37.88 23.36
CA LYS A 628 -11.16 39.30 23.72
C LYS A 628 -9.94 39.49 24.61
N PHE A 629 -8.85 40.01 24.06
CA PHE A 629 -7.72 40.43 24.87
C PHE A 629 -8.06 41.77 25.51
N GLN A 630 -8.33 41.76 26.81
CA GLN A 630 -8.67 42.95 27.56
C GLN A 630 -7.55 43.25 28.55
N PHE A 631 -7.04 44.49 28.50
CA PHE A 631 -6.11 44.99 29.48
C PHE A 631 -6.90 45.83 30.48
N ASP A 632 -7.18 45.25 31.64
CA ASP A 632 -7.85 45.97 32.72
C ASP A 632 -6.87 46.94 33.38
N TYR A 633 -7.33 48.17 33.60
CA TYR A 633 -6.56 49.21 34.28
C TYR A 633 -6.04 48.72 35.64
N PHE A 634 -6.85 47.91 36.32
CA PHE A 634 -6.54 47.32 37.61
C PHE A 634 -5.28 46.43 37.55
N ASP A 635 -5.19 45.54 36.57
CA ASP A 635 -4.06 44.61 36.37
C ASP A 635 -2.74 45.34 36.08
N ILE A 636 -2.83 46.46 35.36
CA ILE A 636 -1.70 47.36 35.06
C ILE A 636 -1.24 48.10 36.32
N THR A 637 -2.16 48.53 37.19
CA THR A 637 -1.84 49.36 38.36
C THR A 637 -1.41 48.58 39.60
N GLU A 638 -1.89 47.34 39.77
CA GLU A 638 -1.53 46.51 40.93
C GLU A 638 -0.46 45.44 40.64
N GLY A 639 -0.08 45.27 39.36
CA GLY A 639 0.96 44.34 38.94
C GLY A 639 0.48 42.89 38.98
N ALA A 640 -0.38 42.52 38.03
CA ALA A 640 -0.71 41.12 37.79
C ALA A 640 0.54 40.32 37.35
N GLU A 641 0.56 39.02 37.64
CA GLU A 641 1.72 38.11 37.55
C GLU A 641 2.40 38.00 36.16
N ASP A 642 1.82 38.58 35.11
CA ASP A 642 2.25 38.40 33.71
C ASP A 642 2.81 39.67 33.03
N VAL A 643 2.88 40.83 33.71
CA VAL A 643 3.41 42.10 33.17
C VAL A 643 4.75 42.44 33.84
N SER A 644 5.84 42.43 33.07
CA SER A 644 7.21 42.69 33.57
C SER A 644 7.57 44.18 33.61
N GLY A 645 6.84 45.03 32.88
CA GLY A 645 7.12 46.47 32.87
C GLY A 645 6.10 47.30 32.09
N LEU A 646 6.03 48.58 32.47
CA LEU A 646 5.26 49.61 31.78
C LEU A 646 6.14 50.84 31.58
N SER A 647 6.21 51.37 30.37
CA SER A 647 6.88 52.66 30.12
C SER A 647 6.07 53.50 29.13
N SER A 648 5.99 54.81 29.35
CA SER A 648 5.31 55.72 28.43
C SER A 648 6.31 56.59 27.71
N GLY A 649 6.27 56.58 26.38
CA GLY A 649 7.07 57.44 25.51
C GLY A 649 6.17 58.26 24.60
N GLY A 650 5.97 59.55 24.90
CA GLY A 650 5.11 60.42 24.09
C GLY A 650 3.64 59.99 24.11
N SER A 651 3.06 59.68 22.95
CA SER A 651 1.67 59.21 22.82
C SER A 651 1.52 57.69 22.90
N GLU A 652 2.61 56.95 23.16
CA GLU A 652 2.62 55.50 23.19
C GLU A 652 2.86 54.97 24.61
N LEU A 653 2.08 53.94 24.98
CA LEU A 653 2.25 53.17 26.20
C LEU A 653 2.86 51.82 25.81
N LEU A 654 4.06 51.54 26.28
CA LEU A 654 4.77 50.29 26.07
C LEU A 654 4.50 49.37 27.27
N ILE A 655 3.87 48.22 27.01
CA ILE A 655 3.60 47.17 28.01
C ILE A 655 4.52 46.00 27.69
N THR A 656 5.32 45.55 28.67
CA THR A 656 6.23 44.40 28.53
C THR A 656 5.65 43.24 29.33
N LEU A 657 5.43 42.09 28.69
CA LEU A 657 4.92 40.88 29.33
C LEU A 657 6.09 40.02 29.86
N ILE A 658 5.86 39.21 30.90
CA ILE A 658 6.87 38.31 31.48
C ILE A 658 7.12 37.11 30.56
N SER A 659 6.06 36.51 30.01
CA SER A 659 6.13 35.53 28.93
C SER A 659 4.81 35.47 28.17
N LEU A 660 4.88 35.08 26.90
CA LEU A 660 3.73 34.53 26.17
C LEU A 660 3.95 33.02 26.14
N GLY A 661 3.02 32.24 26.70
CA GLY A 661 3.07 30.79 26.61
C GLY A 661 3.00 30.31 25.16
N PRO A 662 3.44 29.07 24.86
CA PRO A 662 3.25 28.48 23.54
C PRO A 662 1.76 28.46 23.20
N TYR A 663 1.42 28.73 21.94
CA TYR A 663 0.05 28.56 21.47
C TYR A 663 -0.33 27.08 21.58
N GLU A 664 -1.41 26.76 22.29
CA GLU A 664 -2.02 25.43 22.21
C GLU A 664 -2.70 25.29 20.85
N THR A 665 -2.09 24.54 19.95
CA THR A 665 -2.77 24.02 18.77
C THR A 665 -3.83 23.02 19.22
N LYS A 666 -5.10 23.40 19.10
CA LYS A 666 -6.18 22.41 19.11
C LYS A 666 -6.25 21.80 17.72
N SER A 667 -5.85 20.53 17.63
CA SER A 667 -6.08 19.65 16.48
C SER A 667 -7.56 19.52 16.17
#